data_AF-A0A6P9ECG4-F1
#
_entry.id   AF-A0A6P9ECG4-F1
#
_cell.length_a   1.000
_cell.length_b   1.000
_cell.length_c   1.000
_cell.angle_alpha   90.00
_cell.angle_beta   90.00
_cell.angle_gamma   90.00
#
_symmetry.space_group_name_H-M   'P 1'
#
loop_
_entity.id
_entity.type
_entity.pdbx_description
1 polymer ?
#
loop_
_entity_poly.entity_id
_entity_poly.type
_entity_poly.pdbx_seq_one_letter_code
_entity_poly.pdbx_strand_id
1 'polypeptide(L)'
;MVFDHLISYGISQGYTIWHAHGERKGEASYHAIGAQNNNEQINEGSSGMTTMLHDVFSMFDPEIVEGTGPEIRVEVGEAGVQYENRQDSNERVNKFYNILKDADEPLYEGCTKHTKFSAIVRLWNMKCLGGLSNSIFIELLEFVNELLPPGASLPKNTYEAKKYMNELGLGYEKILVCPNSCMLFWKDNENLETCLVCGASKWKQKESMDESSKKGRTNDGVLRHPAHGLAWKTFDSQHDEFASDPRNVRLGLSADGFNPFGPSSPSMNIDVYLEPLISELKELWEIGAPTYDVCSREIFTMRAALMWTINDFPAYGDLSGWSTKGRLACPCCMGNTRSRWLKHGKKISYMGHRRFLPINHKWRMMARTFDGTREINPPPTMPTPDEILEQLDDERCNDRTNRKRNRVVGSTTVKEHSWKKRSIFFSLPYWKDNLLRHNLDVMHIEKNVVDNIVGTLLNIVKKSKDGIQARLDLQEMGLRPQLHPVITAANKTYLPPAIFTMSNKEKEDLLKVIKNVKVPDGYSSNVSCCIKLEHRTIVGMKSHDSHILMQQLLPIALRGSLPKKVIEPLIELSGFFRGICSKTMRLEDLDRLESRIPYILCQLEMIFPPSFFTVMVHLVIHLVAECKLGGPVHYRWMYPVERYLHRLKFHVRNKTAPEGSIAEGYLLEELLTFCSRYLESAQTVFNRPSRNPDDSKGKVLDVRLDFTVWTQAHRYILFNSDDFTPFRMMHLEILRNTIDERHVSNEELQKRHQDQFCNWFQDYVMKMDDNERSELGHKVVMHSKGPLQVAKEFKRIVINGTKYRTRNYENGKKTQNCGVSVCIEDGPAWYGQLTRIIEIMYYDGSRYVLFKCDWADVTRGKGFKEDEFGFSLVNFSHLVHTGNRITDDPFVLSSQVSQVYYVADERCPNWVVVVKTKPRDVYDTGEEEVTDDDDDEYLVNEYCNTSNDEAIEPAIDDVVWTRNDIDGLTIETP
;
A
#
# COMPACT_ATOMS: atom_id res chain seq x y z
N MET A 1 7.50 8.89 24.44
CA MET A 1 7.51 8.02 23.25
C MET A 1 6.60 8.53 22.14
N VAL A 2 5.27 8.65 22.35
CA VAL A 2 4.34 9.15 21.32
C VAL A 2 4.52 10.65 21.10
N PHE A 3 4.64 11.41 22.19
CA PHE A 3 4.97 12.84 22.14
C PHE A 3 6.28 13.08 21.37
N ASP A 4 7.36 12.39 21.74
CA ASP A 4 8.67 12.51 21.08
C ASP A 4 8.63 12.09 19.61
N HIS A 5 7.85 11.05 19.26
CA HIS A 5 7.67 10.61 17.88
C HIS A 5 6.93 11.65 17.03
N LEU A 6 5.79 12.17 17.52
CA LEU A 6 5.01 13.22 16.84
C LEU A 6 5.83 14.49 16.64
N ILE A 7 6.72 14.79 17.58
CA ILE A 7 7.64 15.92 17.53
C ILE A 7 8.80 15.71 16.55
N SER A 8 9.42 14.52 16.54
CA SER A 8 10.65 14.25 15.78
C SER A 8 10.38 14.02 14.30
N TYR A 9 9.23 13.40 13.99
CA TYR A 9 8.84 13.08 12.61
C TYR A 9 7.72 13.96 12.06
N GLY A 10 6.98 14.68 12.92
CA GLY A 10 5.73 15.34 12.54
C GLY A 10 4.61 14.33 12.27
N ILE A 11 3.49 14.84 11.76
CA ILE A 11 2.43 14.04 11.14
C ILE A 11 2.74 14.04 9.64
N SER A 12 3.58 13.12 9.14
CA SER A 12 4.13 13.13 7.78
C SER A 12 4.95 14.39 7.41
N GLN A 13 6.18 14.20 6.92
CA GLN A 13 7.07 15.31 6.55
C GLN A 13 6.61 16.10 5.31
N GLY A 14 5.70 15.56 4.50
CA GLY A 14 5.08 16.26 3.35
C GLY A 14 3.74 16.93 3.68
N TYR A 15 3.18 16.64 4.85
CA TYR A 15 1.86 17.10 5.27
C TYR A 15 1.95 18.47 5.94
N THR A 16 2.31 19.45 5.13
CA THR A 16 2.47 20.85 5.55
C THR A 16 1.12 21.57 5.72
N ILE A 17 0.02 20.98 5.23
CA ILE A 17 -1.35 21.50 5.28
C ILE A 17 -2.29 20.39 5.76
N TRP A 18 -3.06 20.64 6.83
CA TRP A 18 -3.89 19.68 7.54
C TRP A 18 -5.24 19.34 6.87
N HIS A 19 -5.22 19.07 5.56
CA HIS A 19 -6.43 18.96 4.73
C HIS A 19 -7.26 17.67 4.94
N ALA A 20 -6.66 16.58 5.41
CA ALA A 20 -7.30 15.25 5.55
C ALA A 20 -8.02 15.03 6.89
N HIS A 21 -7.94 16.00 7.82
CA HIS A 21 -8.54 15.91 9.16
C HIS A 21 -9.82 16.76 9.32
N GLY A 22 -10.37 17.26 8.21
CA GLY A 22 -11.64 18.02 8.19
C GLY A 22 -11.48 19.52 7.94
N GLU A 23 -10.33 19.97 7.46
CA GLU A 23 -10.00 21.39 7.26
C GLU A 23 -10.23 21.88 5.82
N ARG A 24 -10.28 23.21 5.62
CA ARG A 24 -10.72 23.85 4.36
C ARG A 24 -9.53 24.35 3.53
N LYS A 25 -9.61 24.25 2.19
CA LYS A 25 -8.78 25.02 1.25
C LYS A 25 -9.22 26.48 1.29
N GLY A 26 -8.33 27.38 1.71
CA GLY A 26 -8.42 28.82 1.43
C GLY A 26 -7.65 29.16 0.16
N GLU A 27 -8.22 30.01 -0.68
CA GLU A 27 -7.62 30.50 -1.92
C GLU A 27 -6.30 31.23 -1.64
N ALA A 28 -5.17 30.56 -1.90
CA ALA A 28 -3.91 31.22 -2.19
C ALA A 28 -3.42 30.67 -3.53
N SER A 29 -3.52 31.49 -4.58
CA SER A 29 -2.91 31.18 -5.87
C SER A 29 -1.40 31.03 -5.68
N TYR A 30 -0.87 29.83 -5.86
CA TYR A 30 0.55 29.66 -6.10
C TYR A 30 0.75 29.38 -7.58
N HIS A 31 1.13 30.43 -8.30
CA HIS A 31 2.03 30.28 -9.42
C HIS A 31 3.19 29.41 -8.96
N ALA A 32 3.46 28.35 -9.71
CA ALA A 32 4.73 27.65 -9.66
C ALA A 32 5.85 28.69 -9.76
N ILE A 33 6.54 28.96 -8.66
CA ILE A 33 7.87 29.54 -8.73
C ILE A 33 8.74 28.39 -9.23
N GLY A 34 8.77 28.24 -10.55
CA GLY A 34 9.84 27.53 -11.22
C GLY A 34 11.14 28.09 -10.68
N ALA A 35 12.10 27.19 -10.43
CA ALA A 35 13.47 27.54 -10.16
C ALA A 35 13.98 28.47 -11.28
N GLN A 36 13.86 29.78 -11.06
CA GLN A 36 14.66 30.74 -11.78
C GLN A 36 16.06 30.59 -11.22
N ASN A 37 16.97 30.20 -12.11
CA ASN A 37 18.40 30.27 -11.91
C ASN A 37 18.78 31.72 -11.56
N ASN A 38 18.77 32.04 -10.27
CA ASN A 38 19.48 33.20 -9.78
C ASN A 38 20.91 32.77 -9.53
N ASN A 39 21.78 33.12 -10.48
CA ASN A 39 23.21 33.24 -10.25
C ASN A 39 23.43 34.29 -9.16
N GLU A 40 23.36 33.89 -7.90
CA GLU A 40 24.01 34.61 -6.82
C GLU A 40 25.31 33.90 -6.50
N GLN A 41 26.41 34.65 -6.60
CA GLN A 41 27.73 34.22 -6.18
C GLN A 41 27.67 33.89 -4.69
N ILE A 42 27.59 32.61 -4.35
CA ILE A 42 27.68 32.12 -2.98
C ILE A 42 29.14 32.23 -2.53
N ASN A 43 29.32 32.98 -1.46
CA ASN A 43 30.58 33.14 -0.74
C ASN A 43 31.01 31.78 -0.18
N GLU A 44 32.16 31.26 -0.64
CA GLU A 44 32.85 30.12 -0.04
C GLU A 44 33.26 30.49 1.40
N GLY A 45 32.60 29.93 2.42
CA GLY A 45 33.02 30.22 3.80
C GLY A 45 32.31 29.54 4.96
N SER A 46 31.15 28.91 4.78
CA SER A 46 30.52 28.14 5.87
C SER A 46 30.03 26.80 5.36
N SER A 47 30.63 25.72 5.87
CA SER A 47 30.18 24.34 5.63
C SER A 47 28.82 24.16 6.30
N GLY A 48 27.81 23.62 5.59
CA GLY A 48 26.49 23.31 6.17
C GLY A 48 26.56 22.41 7.42
N MET A 49 27.70 21.74 7.64
CA MET A 49 27.99 20.97 8.85
C MET A 49 28.27 21.82 10.10
N THR A 50 28.85 23.00 9.93
CA THR A 50 29.09 23.96 11.02
C THR A 50 27.77 24.54 11.51
N THR A 51 26.83 24.81 10.59
CA THR A 51 25.44 25.21 10.91
C THR A 51 24.71 24.12 11.68
N MET A 52 24.81 22.86 11.23
CA MET A 52 24.23 21.70 11.92
C MET A 52 24.74 21.54 13.37
N LEU A 53 26.04 21.75 13.62
CA LEU A 53 26.61 21.67 14.97
C LEU A 53 26.20 22.82 15.88
N HIS A 54 26.05 24.02 15.33
CA HIS A 54 25.47 25.14 16.06
C HIS A 54 24.02 24.83 16.46
N ASP A 55 23.22 24.24 15.57
CA ASP A 55 21.83 23.84 15.88
C ASP A 55 21.76 22.70 16.92
N VAL A 56 22.73 21.79 16.95
CA VAL A 56 22.80 20.64 17.89
C VAL A 56 23.18 21.06 19.33
N PHE A 57 24.06 22.06 19.49
CA PHE A 57 24.72 22.32 20.79
C PHE A 57 24.46 23.70 21.41
N SER A 58 23.73 24.61 20.76
CA SER A 58 23.38 25.93 21.32
C SER A 58 22.44 25.88 22.55
N MET A 59 22.16 24.70 23.11
CA MET A 59 21.23 24.45 24.22
C MET A 59 21.88 24.33 25.60
N PHE A 60 23.20 24.39 25.72
CA PHE A 60 23.91 24.18 26.99
C PHE A 60 25.06 25.16 27.21
N ASP A 61 24.73 26.43 27.48
CA ASP A 61 25.73 27.44 27.88
C ASP A 61 25.86 27.51 29.42
N PRO A 62 27.05 27.25 30.02
CA PRO A 62 27.26 27.24 31.48
C PRO A 62 27.33 28.61 32.15
N GLU A 63 27.29 29.73 31.42
CA GLU A 63 27.44 31.07 32.02
C GLU A 63 26.20 31.57 32.81
N ILE A 64 25.19 30.73 33.05
CA ILE A 64 23.96 31.07 33.82
C ILE A 64 24.08 30.74 35.32
N VAL A 65 25.22 30.23 35.80
CA VAL A 65 25.37 29.84 37.23
C VAL A 65 26.61 30.46 37.87
N GLU A 66 26.59 31.77 38.14
CA GLU A 66 27.19 32.43 39.33
C GLU A 66 27.20 33.97 39.18
N GLY A 67 26.40 34.68 40.00
CA GLY A 67 26.44 36.16 39.98
C GLY A 67 25.43 36.93 40.87
N THR A 68 25.50 36.74 42.19
CA THR A 68 25.22 37.74 43.28
C THR A 68 23.84 38.41 43.44
N GLY A 69 23.17 38.16 44.59
CA GLY A 69 21.96 38.86 45.09
C GLY A 69 22.23 40.26 45.72
N PRO A 70 21.23 40.91 46.36
CA PRO A 70 20.78 40.45 47.69
C PRO A 70 19.27 40.59 48.06
N GLU A 71 18.90 39.79 49.07
CA GLU A 71 17.85 39.95 50.10
C GLU A 71 16.35 39.91 49.73
N ILE A 72 15.71 38.75 49.97
CA ILE A 72 14.47 38.68 50.79
C ILE A 72 14.53 37.44 51.69
N ARG A 73 14.33 37.69 52.99
CA ARG A 73 14.22 36.71 54.09
C ARG A 73 12.96 35.85 53.96
N VAL A 74 13.10 34.53 54.10
CA VAL A 74 12.01 33.67 54.61
C VAL A 74 12.62 32.66 55.59
N GLU A 75 12.04 32.63 56.79
CA GLU A 75 12.41 31.75 57.90
C GLU A 75 12.09 30.27 57.62
N VAL A 76 12.84 29.44 58.34
CA VAL A 76 13.05 28.01 58.18
C VAL A 76 11.88 27.17 58.71
N GLY A 77 11.55 26.10 57.98
CA GLY A 77 10.90 24.89 58.49
C GLY A 77 11.49 23.67 57.76
N GLU A 78 12.17 22.81 58.52
CA GLU A 78 13.14 21.79 58.09
C GLU A 78 12.53 20.53 57.42
N ALA A 79 13.10 20.12 56.27
CA ALA A 79 13.48 18.73 55.96
C ALA A 79 14.32 18.71 54.66
N GLY A 80 15.62 18.39 54.78
CA GLY A 80 16.64 18.64 53.75
C GLY A 80 16.77 17.60 52.64
N VAL A 81 17.28 18.07 51.50
CA VAL A 81 17.95 17.27 50.45
C VAL A 81 19.24 17.98 50.05
N GLN A 82 20.38 17.27 50.14
CA GLN A 82 21.69 17.73 49.68
C GLN A 82 21.78 17.65 48.16
N TYR A 83 22.28 18.71 47.51
CA TYR A 83 22.72 18.70 46.11
C TYR A 83 24.24 18.55 46.04
N GLU A 84 24.71 17.46 45.42
CA GLU A 84 26.00 17.38 44.74
C GLU A 84 25.75 17.34 43.23
N ASN A 85 26.31 18.30 42.47
CA ASN A 85 26.92 18.09 41.14
C ASN A 85 27.38 19.41 40.49
N ARG A 86 28.70 19.67 40.51
CA ARG A 86 29.40 20.69 39.68
C ARG A 86 30.33 20.09 38.61
N GLN A 87 30.36 18.77 38.45
CA GLN A 87 31.26 18.10 37.50
C GLN A 87 30.63 17.84 36.12
N ASP A 88 29.31 17.76 36.01
CA ASP A 88 28.61 17.27 34.80
C ASP A 88 28.52 18.32 33.66
N SER A 89 28.61 19.63 33.97
CA SER A 89 28.52 20.72 32.98
C SER A 89 29.83 20.93 32.18
N ASN A 90 30.98 20.71 32.82
CA ASN A 90 32.29 20.86 32.17
C ASN A 90 32.58 19.75 31.13
N GLU A 91 31.97 18.58 31.28
CA GLU A 91 32.24 17.46 30.37
C GLU A 91 31.52 17.63 29.01
N ARG A 92 30.32 18.20 29.00
CA ARG A 92 29.53 18.40 27.76
C ARG A 92 30.03 19.55 26.90
N VAL A 93 30.46 20.65 27.50
CA VAL A 93 31.03 21.80 26.77
C VAL A 93 32.36 21.44 26.12
N ASN A 94 33.21 20.69 26.83
CA ASN A 94 34.44 20.16 26.23
C ASN A 94 34.17 19.18 25.08
N LYS A 95 33.08 18.39 25.14
CA LYS A 95 32.64 17.52 24.03
C LYS A 95 32.19 18.35 22.81
N PHE A 96 31.43 19.43 23.00
CA PHE A 96 31.02 20.34 21.93
C PHE A 96 32.20 20.97 21.18
N TYR A 97 33.15 21.57 21.89
CA TYR A 97 34.31 22.23 21.25
C TYR A 97 35.21 21.24 20.50
N ASN A 98 35.31 19.99 20.96
CA ASN A 98 36.05 18.95 20.24
C ASN A 98 35.37 18.56 18.92
N ILE A 99 34.04 18.48 18.88
CA ILE A 99 33.28 18.15 17.67
C ILE A 99 33.32 19.30 16.66
N LEU A 100 33.22 20.56 17.13
CA LEU A 100 33.40 21.76 16.29
C LEU A 100 34.77 21.80 15.63
N LYS A 101 35.82 21.54 16.41
CA LYS A 101 37.20 21.50 15.91
C LYS A 101 37.39 20.45 14.81
N ASP A 102 36.82 19.27 15.00
CA ASP A 102 36.90 18.16 14.04
C ASP A 102 35.99 18.37 12.81
N ALA A 103 34.96 19.21 12.92
CA ALA A 103 34.12 19.61 11.80
C ALA A 103 34.80 20.57 10.85
N ASP A 104 35.74 21.37 11.36
CA ASP A 104 36.61 22.26 10.60
C ASP A 104 37.94 21.60 10.19
N GLU A 105 38.33 20.49 10.83
CA GLU A 105 39.56 19.75 10.52
C GLU A 105 39.44 18.99 9.17
N PRO A 106 40.27 19.29 8.16
CA PRO A 106 40.32 18.52 6.92
C PRO A 106 40.65 17.05 7.21
N LEU A 107 40.04 16.11 6.47
CA LEU A 107 40.27 14.67 6.67
C LEU A 107 41.76 14.27 6.58
N TYR A 108 42.52 14.99 5.75
CA TYR A 108 43.97 14.94 5.63
C TYR A 108 44.45 16.29 5.08
N GLU A 109 45.74 16.57 5.19
CA GLU A 109 46.34 17.82 4.72
C GLU A 109 46.05 18.06 3.22
N GLY A 110 45.41 19.18 2.89
CA GLY A 110 45.00 19.53 1.52
C GLY A 110 43.65 18.96 1.06
N CYS A 111 42.89 18.26 1.92
CA CYS A 111 41.55 17.78 1.59
C CYS A 111 40.54 18.95 1.59
N THR A 112 40.01 19.31 0.41
CA THR A 112 39.00 20.37 0.26
C THR A 112 37.56 19.86 0.21
N LYS A 113 37.37 18.54 0.08
CA LYS A 113 36.05 17.93 -0.14
C LYS A 113 35.39 17.39 1.12
N HIS A 114 36.19 16.94 2.10
CA HIS A 114 35.70 16.30 3.32
C HIS A 114 36.54 16.70 4.52
N THR A 115 35.85 17.16 5.57
CA THR A 115 36.38 17.25 6.93
C THR A 115 36.26 15.90 7.63
N LYS A 116 37.02 15.70 8.72
CA LYS A 116 37.00 14.48 9.53
C LYS A 116 35.57 14.11 9.95
N PHE A 117 34.81 15.08 10.44
CA PHE A 117 33.41 14.91 10.79
C PHE A 117 32.55 14.49 9.60
N SER A 118 32.66 15.18 8.45
CA SER A 118 31.86 14.88 7.26
C SER A 118 32.13 13.49 6.68
N ALA A 119 33.37 13.00 6.78
CA ALA A 119 33.74 11.66 6.35
C ALA A 119 33.12 10.58 7.26
N ILE A 120 33.13 10.78 8.58
CA ILE A 120 32.55 9.86 9.56
C ILE A 120 31.04 9.75 9.37
N VAL A 121 30.33 10.88 9.29
CA VAL A 121 28.88 10.92 9.05
C VAL A 121 28.52 10.24 7.73
N ARG A 122 29.28 10.48 6.66
CA ARG A 122 29.02 9.87 5.34
C ARG A 122 29.26 8.37 5.33
N LEU A 123 30.33 7.87 5.96
CA LEU A 123 30.61 6.43 6.07
C LEU A 123 29.55 5.72 6.93
N TRP A 124 29.13 6.35 8.04
CA TRP A 124 28.04 5.82 8.85
C TRP A 124 26.70 5.82 8.13
N ASN A 125 26.42 6.85 7.33
CA ASN A 125 25.24 6.87 6.46
C ASN A 125 25.27 5.72 5.44
N MET A 126 26.42 5.43 4.83
CA MET A 126 26.59 4.25 3.97
C MET A 126 26.38 2.93 4.72
N LYS A 127 26.84 2.83 5.97
CA LYS A 127 26.61 1.65 6.82
C LYS A 127 25.13 1.42 7.07
N CYS A 128 24.40 2.46 7.44
CA CYS A 128 22.97 2.38 7.75
C CYS A 128 22.13 2.13 6.50
N LEU A 129 22.31 2.91 5.43
CA LEU A 129 21.56 2.76 4.18
C LEU A 129 21.89 1.45 3.45
N GLY A 130 23.14 0.99 3.52
CA GLY A 130 23.60 -0.25 2.88
C GLY A 130 23.41 -1.52 3.72
N GLY A 131 22.97 -1.40 4.97
CA GLY A 131 22.81 -2.55 5.87
C GLY A 131 24.12 -3.29 6.19
N LEU A 132 25.26 -2.61 6.17
CA LEU A 132 26.58 -3.23 6.36
C LEU A 132 26.73 -3.80 7.79
N SER A 133 27.20 -5.05 7.89
CA SER A 133 27.54 -5.66 9.19
C SER A 133 28.68 -4.88 9.86
N ASN A 134 28.85 -5.03 11.18
CA ASN A 134 29.99 -4.40 11.87
C ASN A 134 31.33 -4.94 11.38
N SER A 135 31.41 -6.24 11.05
CA SER A 135 32.62 -6.84 10.50
C SER A 135 33.00 -6.23 9.15
N ILE A 136 32.04 -6.16 8.22
CA ILE A 136 32.28 -5.60 6.88
C ILE A 136 32.57 -4.11 6.97
N PHE A 137 31.94 -3.38 7.89
CA PHE A 137 32.22 -1.96 8.06
C PHE A 137 33.59 -1.70 8.70
N ILE A 138 34.08 -2.58 9.58
CA ILE A 138 35.47 -2.52 10.08
C ILE A 138 36.44 -2.76 8.94
N GLU A 139 36.25 -3.83 8.16
CA GLU A 139 37.08 -4.14 6.98
C GLU A 139 37.06 -2.98 5.97
N LEU A 140 35.91 -2.32 5.78
CA LEU A 140 35.80 -1.14 4.93
C LEU A 140 36.56 0.06 5.50
N LEU A 141 36.48 0.33 6.81
CA LEU A 141 37.23 1.42 7.45
C LEU A 141 38.74 1.19 7.39
N GLU A 142 39.18 -0.06 7.59
CA GLU A 142 40.59 -0.45 7.44
C GLU A 142 41.06 -0.23 6.00
N PHE A 143 40.30 -0.73 5.02
CA PHE A 143 40.61 -0.54 3.61
C PHE A 143 40.60 0.94 3.18
N VAL A 144 39.65 1.74 3.66
CA VAL A 144 39.61 3.18 3.37
C VAL A 144 40.82 3.89 4.00
N ASN A 145 41.23 3.51 5.22
CA ASN A 145 42.44 4.05 5.84
C ASN A 145 43.71 3.68 5.05
N GLU A 146 43.78 2.49 4.44
CA GLU A 146 44.89 2.10 3.55
C GLU A 146 44.95 2.93 2.26
N LEU A 147 43.80 3.40 1.76
CA LEU A 147 43.71 4.22 0.55
C LEU A 147 44.04 5.71 0.81
N LEU A 148 43.99 6.17 2.05
CA LEU A 148 44.19 7.56 2.41
C LEU A 148 45.68 7.91 2.60
N PRO A 149 46.09 9.17 2.35
CA PRO A 149 47.46 9.60 2.58
C PRO A 149 47.91 9.44 4.05
N PRO A 150 49.23 9.26 4.32
CA PRO A 150 49.76 9.24 5.67
C PRO A 150 49.38 10.52 6.42
N GLY A 151 48.71 10.39 7.57
CA GLY A 151 48.23 11.53 8.37
C GLY A 151 46.72 11.77 8.32
N ALA A 152 45.93 10.93 7.64
CA ALA A 152 44.47 11.02 7.66
C ALA A 152 43.87 10.72 9.05
N SER A 153 42.86 11.49 9.46
CA SER A 153 42.29 11.50 10.82
C SER A 153 41.02 10.65 10.98
N LEU A 154 40.86 9.59 10.17
CA LEU A 154 39.67 8.74 10.19
C LEU A 154 39.73 7.70 11.35
N PRO A 155 38.61 7.40 12.04
CA PRO A 155 38.58 6.40 13.11
C PRO A 155 39.06 5.02 12.66
N LYS A 156 39.76 4.31 13.55
CA LYS A 156 40.36 3.00 13.23
C LYS A 156 39.38 1.84 13.40
N ASN A 157 38.29 2.04 14.13
CA ASN A 157 37.30 1.00 14.40
C ASN A 157 35.88 1.58 14.61
N THR A 158 34.90 0.67 14.62
CA THR A 158 33.48 1.00 14.83
C THR A 158 33.18 1.63 16.18
N TYR A 159 33.94 1.32 17.22
CA TYR A 159 33.72 1.83 18.56
C TYR A 159 34.07 3.32 18.66
N GLU A 160 35.20 3.73 18.09
CA GLU A 160 35.62 5.14 18.03
C GLU A 160 34.62 5.99 17.22
N ALA A 161 34.19 5.49 16.05
CA ALA A 161 33.18 6.18 15.25
C ALA A 161 31.80 6.26 15.96
N LYS A 162 31.43 5.24 16.75
CA LYS A 162 30.16 5.20 17.50
C LYS A 162 30.18 6.11 18.73
N LYS A 163 31.31 6.16 19.45
CA LYS A 163 31.53 7.12 20.54
C LYS A 163 31.35 8.54 20.04
N TYR A 164 31.88 8.83 18.85
CA TYR A 164 31.77 10.11 18.18
C TYR A 164 30.32 10.53 17.86
N MET A 165 29.48 9.59 17.40
CA MET A 165 28.07 9.86 17.11
C MET A 165 27.21 9.99 18.39
N ASN A 166 27.49 9.18 19.43
CA ASN A 166 26.75 9.23 20.68
C ASN A 166 26.95 10.57 21.46
N GLU A 167 28.02 11.30 21.17
CA GLU A 167 28.32 12.61 21.78
C GLU A 167 27.46 13.77 21.22
N LEU A 168 26.69 13.57 20.14
CA LEU A 168 25.81 14.57 19.50
C LEU A 168 24.39 14.67 20.13
N GLY A 169 24.15 14.07 21.30
CA GLY A 169 22.81 13.86 21.90
C GLY A 169 21.87 15.08 21.90
N LEU A 170 20.78 14.99 21.13
CA LEU A 170 19.77 16.05 20.92
C LEU A 170 18.61 15.98 21.94
N GLY A 171 18.25 17.13 22.52
CA GLY A 171 16.98 17.43 23.21
C GLY A 171 16.76 18.96 23.17
N TYR A 172 15.53 19.49 23.01
CA TYR A 172 15.33 20.89 22.57
C TYR A 172 14.34 21.78 23.36
N GLU A 173 14.61 23.10 23.35
CA GLU A 173 13.69 24.24 23.60
C GLU A 173 13.96 25.40 22.61
N LYS A 174 12.95 26.23 22.28
CA LYS A 174 13.00 27.27 21.21
C LYS A 174 12.99 28.70 21.77
N ILE A 175 13.80 29.60 21.19
CA ILE A 175 13.94 31.02 21.57
C ILE A 175 13.71 31.93 20.35
N LEU A 176 13.03 33.06 20.53
CA LEU A 176 12.60 33.97 19.45
C LEU A 176 13.59 35.13 19.19
N VAL A 177 13.71 35.54 17.92
CA VAL A 177 14.63 36.60 17.43
C VAL A 177 13.83 37.83 16.97
N CYS A 178 14.34 39.04 17.22
CA CYS A 178 13.81 40.28 16.66
C CYS A 178 13.79 40.25 15.12
N PRO A 179 12.73 40.69 14.43
CA PRO A 179 12.64 40.65 12.96
C PRO A 179 13.76 41.37 12.20
N ASN A 180 14.43 42.33 12.85
CA ASN A 180 15.57 43.06 12.31
C ASN A 180 16.92 42.54 12.86
N SER A 181 16.93 41.35 13.46
CA SER A 181 18.09 40.66 14.05
C SER A 181 18.86 41.47 15.11
N CYS A 182 18.20 42.45 15.74
CA CYS A 182 18.86 43.38 16.65
C CYS A 182 19.02 42.82 18.08
N MET A 183 18.19 41.85 18.48
CA MET A 183 18.26 41.19 19.78
C MET A 183 17.47 39.87 19.78
N LEU A 184 17.73 39.02 20.77
CA LEU A 184 16.93 37.84 21.08
C LEU A 184 15.93 38.16 22.19
N PHE A 185 14.72 37.61 22.10
CA PHE A 185 13.74 37.60 23.19
C PHE A 185 14.06 36.41 24.10
N TRP A 186 15.16 36.54 24.84
CA TRP A 186 15.77 35.49 25.63
C TRP A 186 16.17 36.03 27.00
N LYS A 187 16.05 35.21 28.05
CA LYS A 187 16.34 35.57 29.45
C LYS A 187 15.55 36.82 29.87
N ASP A 188 16.23 37.88 30.32
CA ASP A 188 15.59 39.10 30.86
C ASP A 188 14.68 39.82 29.87
N ASN A 189 14.80 39.51 28.57
CA ASN A 189 14.05 40.10 27.48
C ASN A 189 12.92 39.20 26.94
N GLU A 190 12.70 38.01 27.52
CA GLU A 190 11.74 37.00 27.07
C GLU A 190 10.29 37.52 27.03
N ASN A 191 9.93 38.35 28.02
CA ASN A 191 8.60 38.93 28.17
C ASN A 191 8.42 40.27 27.43
N LEU A 192 9.41 40.72 26.66
CA LEU A 192 9.30 41.97 25.90
C LEU A 192 8.50 41.76 24.62
N GLU A 193 7.46 42.56 24.41
CA GLU A 193 6.65 42.50 23.19
C GLU A 193 7.24 43.31 22.03
N THR A 194 8.28 44.10 22.28
CA THR A 194 8.93 44.98 21.30
C THR A 194 10.44 44.98 21.51
N CYS A 195 11.20 45.01 20.42
CA CYS A 195 12.65 45.09 20.45
C CYS A 195 13.13 46.41 21.07
N LEU A 196 14.01 46.32 22.06
CA LEU A 196 14.61 47.48 22.73
C LEU A 196 15.51 48.34 21.82
N VAL A 197 16.05 47.75 20.76
CA VAL A 197 17.01 48.41 19.86
C VAL A 197 16.32 49.15 18.72
N CYS A 198 15.35 48.51 18.06
CA CYS A 198 14.71 49.08 16.86
C CYS A 198 13.21 49.38 17.03
N GLY A 199 12.63 49.11 18.22
CA GLY A 199 11.22 49.34 18.51
C GLY A 199 10.24 48.43 17.76
N ALA A 200 10.73 47.51 16.92
CA ALA A 200 9.89 46.59 16.17
C ALA A 200 9.16 45.62 17.12
N SER A 201 7.84 45.52 16.99
CA SER A 201 7.05 44.55 17.74
C SER A 201 7.45 43.12 17.37
N LYS A 202 7.43 42.24 18.38
CA LYS A 202 7.51 40.78 18.26
C LYS A 202 6.44 40.24 17.30
N TRP A 203 5.35 40.98 17.10
CA TRP A 203 4.21 40.59 16.28
C TRP A 203 3.97 41.60 15.15
N LYS A 204 3.55 41.13 13.97
CA LYS A 204 3.05 41.98 12.87
C LYS A 204 1.52 42.05 12.95
N GLN A 205 0.93 43.24 12.75
CA GLN A 205 -0.51 43.38 12.52
C GLN A 205 -0.86 44.13 11.22
N LYS A 206 -1.79 43.55 10.45
CA LYS A 206 -2.95 44.10 9.72
C LYS A 206 -3.40 43.05 8.67
N GLU A 207 -4.64 42.89 8.23
CA GLU A 207 -5.92 43.59 8.38
C GLU A 207 -7.03 42.51 8.23
N SER A 208 -8.23 42.76 8.76
CA SER A 208 -9.36 41.81 8.83
C SER A 208 -9.91 41.41 7.46
N MET A 209 -10.20 40.11 7.28
CA MET A 209 -11.12 39.60 6.26
C MET A 209 -12.08 38.57 6.86
N ASP A 210 -13.32 38.65 6.36
CA ASP A 210 -14.59 38.24 6.94
C ASP A 210 -14.76 36.77 7.35
N GLU A 211 -15.58 36.59 8.38
CA GLU A 211 -16.35 35.40 8.67
C GLU A 211 -17.30 35.06 7.51
N SER A 212 -16.94 34.10 6.65
CA SER A 212 -17.92 33.18 6.03
C SER A 212 -17.25 32.13 5.16
N SER A 213 -17.51 30.84 5.45
CA SER A 213 -17.73 29.76 4.45
C SER A 213 -17.46 28.37 5.05
N LYS A 214 -18.44 27.82 5.78
CA LYS A 214 -18.51 26.39 6.12
C LYS A 214 -18.78 25.58 4.84
N LYS A 215 -17.79 24.82 4.33
CA LYS A 215 -18.03 23.67 3.44
C LYS A 215 -17.44 22.41 4.09
N GLY A 216 -18.25 21.35 4.16
CA GLY A 216 -17.94 20.10 4.85
C GLY A 216 -17.41 19.00 3.92
N ARG A 217 -17.03 17.86 4.53
CA ARG A 217 -16.59 16.61 3.89
C ARG A 217 -17.53 16.23 2.73
N THR A 218 -16.99 15.83 1.58
CA THR A 218 -17.79 15.34 0.45
C THR A 218 -18.51 14.05 0.87
N ASN A 219 -19.83 14.10 0.96
CA ASN A 219 -20.67 12.95 1.26
C ASN A 219 -21.19 12.35 -0.05
N ASP A 220 -20.27 11.84 -0.86
CA ASP A 220 -20.54 11.25 -2.18
C ASP A 220 -20.73 9.71 -2.13
N GLY A 221 -20.78 9.15 -0.93
CA GLY A 221 -20.90 7.70 -0.73
C GLY A 221 -19.62 6.90 -1.00
N VAL A 222 -18.45 7.56 -1.10
CA VAL A 222 -17.17 6.91 -1.39
C VAL A 222 -16.19 7.01 -0.22
N LEU A 223 -15.73 5.85 0.26
CA LEU A 223 -14.71 5.73 1.29
C LEU A 223 -13.31 5.80 0.65
N ARG A 224 -12.61 6.90 0.90
CA ARG A 224 -11.21 7.13 0.46
C ARG A 224 -10.18 7.14 1.59
N HIS A 225 -10.61 7.26 2.84
CA HIS A 225 -9.76 7.44 4.02
C HIS A 225 -10.47 6.85 5.25
N PRO A 226 -9.76 6.40 6.31
CA PRO A 226 -10.39 5.86 7.52
C PRO A 226 -11.37 6.84 8.19
N ALA A 227 -11.16 8.16 8.04
CA ALA A 227 -12.07 9.20 8.51
C ALA A 227 -13.47 9.15 7.86
N HIS A 228 -13.61 8.49 6.71
CA HIS A 228 -14.91 8.26 6.09
C HIS A 228 -15.66 7.06 6.70
N GLY A 229 -14.96 6.19 7.42
CA GLY A 229 -15.51 5.03 8.10
C GLY A 229 -16.42 5.39 9.28
N LEU A 230 -17.38 4.51 9.58
CA LEU A 230 -18.36 4.75 10.64
C LEU A 230 -17.71 4.81 12.04
N ALA A 231 -16.65 4.05 12.29
CA ALA A 231 -15.97 4.05 13.59
C ALA A 231 -15.38 5.43 13.92
N TRP A 232 -14.74 6.07 12.94
CA TRP A 232 -14.18 7.42 13.10
C TRP A 232 -15.28 8.47 13.27
N LYS A 233 -16.31 8.44 12.42
CA LYS A 233 -17.45 9.36 12.51
C LYS A 233 -18.16 9.27 13.87
N THR A 234 -18.34 8.05 14.38
CA THR A 234 -18.98 7.83 15.68
C THR A 234 -18.09 8.32 16.81
N PHE A 235 -16.79 8.03 16.76
CA PHE A 235 -15.81 8.54 17.73
C PHE A 235 -15.83 10.07 17.79
N ASP A 236 -15.75 10.74 16.63
CA ASP A 236 -15.81 12.20 16.55
C ASP A 236 -17.10 12.74 17.18
N SER A 237 -18.26 12.13 16.91
CA SER A 237 -19.55 12.57 17.46
C SER A 237 -19.73 12.31 18.96
N GLN A 238 -18.97 11.39 19.55
CA GLN A 238 -19.01 11.11 20.99
C GLN A 238 -18.01 11.97 21.77
N HIS A 239 -16.99 12.48 21.09
CA HIS A 239 -15.92 13.28 21.66
C HIS A 239 -15.78 14.61 20.93
N ASP A 240 -16.87 15.38 20.86
CA ASP A 240 -16.95 16.65 20.12
C ASP A 240 -15.84 17.63 20.50
N GLU A 241 -15.45 17.72 21.78
CA GLU A 241 -14.36 18.59 22.23
C GLU A 241 -13.02 18.20 21.56
N PHE A 242 -12.72 16.89 21.51
CA PHE A 242 -11.54 16.38 20.81
C PHE A 242 -11.66 16.55 19.30
N ALA A 243 -12.84 16.32 18.72
CA ALA A 243 -13.04 16.41 17.29
C ALA A 243 -13.13 17.86 16.76
N SER A 244 -13.39 18.82 17.65
CA SER A 244 -13.54 20.24 17.31
C SER A 244 -12.25 20.87 16.77
N ASP A 245 -11.09 20.41 17.26
CA ASP A 245 -9.80 20.75 16.67
C ASP A 245 -9.39 19.63 15.69
N PRO A 246 -9.47 19.88 14.38
CA PRO A 246 -9.09 18.90 13.37
C PRO A 246 -7.59 18.52 13.45
N ARG A 247 -6.77 19.33 14.11
CA ARG A 247 -5.34 19.05 14.30
C ARG A 247 -5.05 17.99 15.38
N ASN A 248 -6.09 17.48 16.05
CA ASN A 248 -5.93 16.38 17.01
C ASN A 248 -5.68 15.04 16.32
N VAL A 249 -4.74 14.26 16.88
CA VAL A 249 -4.18 13.08 16.22
C VAL A 249 -4.92 11.81 16.61
N ARG A 250 -5.26 11.00 15.61
CA ARG A 250 -5.89 9.70 15.80
C ARG A 250 -4.92 8.59 15.39
N LEU A 251 -4.56 7.75 16.35
CA LEU A 251 -3.47 6.78 16.24
C LEU A 251 -4.01 5.37 15.99
N GLY A 252 -3.30 4.60 15.18
CA GLY A 252 -3.43 3.14 15.10
C GLY A 252 -2.21 2.47 15.70
N LEU A 253 -2.40 1.53 16.63
CA LEU A 253 -1.30 0.73 17.19
C LEU A 253 -1.13 -0.52 16.35
N SER A 254 0.09 -0.88 15.98
CA SER A 254 0.32 -2.15 15.28
C SER A 254 1.31 -3.04 16.00
N ALA A 255 1.05 -4.34 15.91
CA ALA A 255 1.94 -5.37 16.41
C ALA A 255 1.99 -6.57 15.45
N ASP A 256 3.21 -7.04 15.16
CA ASP A 256 3.44 -8.33 14.54
C ASP A 256 4.30 -9.18 15.49
N GLY A 257 3.84 -10.40 15.75
CA GLY A 257 4.54 -11.44 16.50
C GLY A 257 5.53 -10.92 17.54
N PHE A 258 5.06 -10.58 18.75
CA PHE A 258 5.89 -10.20 19.90
C PHE A 258 6.80 -11.34 20.36
N ASN A 259 7.78 -11.69 19.53
CA ASN A 259 8.68 -12.77 19.83
C ASN A 259 10.12 -12.56 19.32
N PRO A 260 10.91 -11.73 20.02
CA PRO A 260 12.37 -11.85 20.00
C PRO A 260 12.90 -13.13 20.68
N PHE A 261 12.07 -13.87 21.45
CA PHE A 261 12.54 -14.80 22.51
C PHE A 261 12.05 -16.26 22.46
N GLY A 262 11.41 -16.72 21.39
CA GLY A 262 10.82 -18.06 21.36
C GLY A 262 9.78 -18.32 22.48
N PRO A 263 9.87 -19.42 23.25
CA PRO A 263 8.85 -19.84 24.24
C PRO A 263 8.57 -18.85 25.40
N SER A 264 9.37 -17.79 25.55
CA SER A 264 9.30 -16.83 26.66
C SER A 264 8.51 -15.55 26.32
N SER A 265 7.71 -15.54 25.25
CA SER A 265 6.92 -14.37 24.85
C SER A 265 5.96 -13.93 25.96
N PRO A 266 5.75 -12.61 26.15
CA PRO A 266 4.83 -12.12 27.18
C PRO A 266 3.37 -12.52 26.91
N SER A 267 2.98 -12.74 25.64
CA SER A 267 1.60 -13.11 25.24
C SER A 267 0.60 -12.18 25.94
N MET A 268 -0.31 -12.73 26.76
CA MET A 268 -1.31 -11.95 27.50
C MET A 268 -0.72 -10.96 28.52
N ASN A 269 0.53 -11.14 28.96
CA ASN A 269 1.22 -10.21 29.87
C ASN A 269 1.80 -8.98 29.15
N ILE A 270 1.53 -8.83 27.85
CA ILE A 270 1.98 -7.67 27.08
C ILE A 270 1.51 -6.34 27.67
N ASP A 271 0.38 -6.34 28.39
CA ASP A 271 -0.17 -5.14 29.02
C ASP A 271 0.84 -4.42 29.92
N VAL A 272 1.72 -5.17 30.59
CA VAL A 272 2.80 -4.60 31.42
C VAL A 272 3.76 -3.75 30.60
N TYR A 273 4.08 -4.18 29.37
CA TYR A 273 4.96 -3.45 28.47
C TYR A 273 4.26 -2.25 27.82
N LEU A 274 2.92 -2.23 27.80
CA LEU A 274 2.12 -1.14 27.28
C LEU A 274 1.80 -0.07 28.32
N GLU A 275 2.06 -0.30 29.62
CA GLU A 275 1.79 0.67 30.69
C GLU A 275 2.36 2.08 30.40
N PRO A 276 3.63 2.24 29.96
CA PRO A 276 4.16 3.57 29.63
C PRO A 276 3.41 4.24 28.47
N LEU A 277 3.11 3.48 27.41
CA LEU A 277 2.34 3.97 26.27
C LEU A 277 0.94 4.44 26.70
N ILE A 278 0.27 3.67 27.55
CA ILE A 278 -1.06 4.02 28.06
C ILE A 278 -1.02 5.27 28.94
N SER A 279 0.03 5.44 29.75
CA SER A 279 0.24 6.64 30.56
C SER A 279 0.36 7.89 29.66
N GLU A 280 1.21 7.83 28.64
CA GLU A 280 1.38 8.95 27.69
C GLU A 280 0.09 9.26 26.91
N LEU A 281 -0.66 8.23 26.49
CA LEU A 281 -1.94 8.43 25.80
C LEU A 281 -3.01 9.07 26.68
N LYS A 282 -2.98 8.85 28.01
CA LYS A 282 -3.87 9.56 28.95
C LYS A 282 -3.47 11.02 29.08
N GLU A 283 -2.18 11.28 29.24
CA GLU A 283 -1.64 12.64 29.32
C GLU A 283 -1.96 13.45 28.05
N LEU A 284 -1.73 12.88 26.87
CA LEU A 284 -2.07 13.52 25.59
C LEU A 284 -3.58 13.73 25.40
N TRP A 285 -4.42 12.91 26.02
CA TRP A 285 -5.87 13.07 25.96
C TRP A 285 -6.38 14.15 26.91
N GLU A 286 -5.90 14.14 28.16
CA GLU A 286 -6.39 15.01 29.25
C GLU A 286 -5.75 16.41 29.20
N ILE A 287 -4.44 16.47 28.97
CA ILE A 287 -3.64 17.70 29.01
C ILE A 287 -3.32 18.16 27.58
N GLY A 288 -2.86 17.24 26.74
CA GLY A 288 -2.37 17.55 25.40
C GLY A 288 -0.98 18.19 25.38
N ALA A 289 -0.52 18.51 24.19
CA ALA A 289 0.86 18.92 23.90
C ALA A 289 0.88 20.28 23.18
N PRO A 290 1.53 21.32 23.74
CA PRO A 290 1.74 22.58 23.03
C PRO A 290 2.50 22.34 21.73
N THR A 291 1.85 22.61 20.60
CA THR A 291 2.35 22.29 19.26
C THR A 291 2.25 23.51 18.37
N TYR A 292 3.30 23.79 17.59
CA TYR A 292 3.32 24.91 16.67
C TYR A 292 2.91 24.44 15.27
N ASP A 293 1.81 25.00 14.76
CA ASP A 293 1.38 24.80 13.39
C ASP A 293 2.07 25.82 12.49
N VAL A 294 2.93 25.35 11.57
CA VAL A 294 3.72 26.19 10.66
C VAL A 294 2.83 26.92 9.65
N CYS A 295 1.69 26.33 9.26
CA CYS A 295 0.80 26.87 8.24
C CYS A 295 0.00 28.05 8.79
N SER A 296 -0.69 27.84 9.92
CA SER A 296 -1.45 28.91 10.60
C SER A 296 -0.55 29.86 11.41
N ARG A 297 0.67 29.43 11.74
CA ARG A 297 1.64 30.12 12.62
C ARG A 297 1.11 30.31 14.05
N GLU A 298 0.25 29.41 14.50
CA GLU A 298 -0.34 29.43 15.83
C GLU A 298 0.19 28.28 16.69
N ILE A 299 0.23 28.50 18.00
CA ILE A 299 0.42 27.42 18.97
C ILE A 299 -0.96 26.89 19.35
N PHE A 300 -1.14 25.58 19.25
CA PHE A 300 -2.35 24.90 19.68
C PHE A 300 -2.02 23.76 20.63
N THR A 301 -3.00 23.29 21.39
CA THR A 301 -2.85 22.14 22.27
C THR A 301 -3.26 20.88 21.50
N MET A 302 -2.28 20.17 20.95
CA MET A 302 -2.52 18.91 20.25
C MET A 302 -2.89 17.82 21.26
N ARG A 303 -4.04 17.19 21.07
CA ARG A 303 -4.43 15.98 21.77
C ARG A 303 -4.27 14.76 20.87
N ALA A 304 -4.13 13.58 21.48
CA ALA A 304 -4.05 12.31 20.74
C ALA A 304 -4.98 11.24 21.31
N ALA A 305 -5.54 10.41 20.44
CA ALA A 305 -6.40 9.29 20.81
C ALA A 305 -6.05 8.02 20.04
N LEU A 306 -6.01 6.88 20.72
CA LEU A 306 -5.85 5.57 20.09
C LEU A 306 -7.19 5.06 19.57
N MET A 307 -7.31 4.93 18.25
CA MET A 307 -8.54 4.47 17.59
C MET A 307 -8.67 2.95 17.61
N TRP A 308 -7.62 2.24 17.21
CA TRP A 308 -7.66 0.80 17.04
C TRP A 308 -6.28 0.16 17.01
N THR A 309 -6.24 -1.17 17.05
CA THR A 309 -5.02 -1.95 16.84
C THR A 309 -5.05 -2.73 15.52
N ILE A 310 -3.92 -2.89 14.83
CA ILE A 310 -3.74 -3.63 13.58
C ILE A 310 -2.69 -4.74 13.83
N ASN A 311 -3.12 -5.99 13.93
CA ASN A 311 -2.23 -7.08 14.33
C ASN A 311 -2.66 -8.43 13.73
N ASP A 312 -1.72 -9.37 13.67
CA ASP A 312 -2.05 -10.76 13.32
C ASP A 312 -3.04 -11.39 14.32
N PHE A 313 -3.75 -12.44 13.91
CA PHE A 313 -4.83 -13.01 14.75
C PHE A 313 -4.34 -13.58 16.10
N PRO A 314 -3.12 -14.13 16.23
CA PRO A 314 -2.53 -14.39 17.54
C PRO A 314 -2.37 -13.13 18.42
N ALA A 315 -1.72 -12.07 17.93
CA ALA A 315 -1.53 -10.82 18.67
C ALA A 315 -2.85 -10.09 18.96
N TYR A 316 -3.85 -10.22 18.08
CA TYR A 316 -5.22 -9.81 18.36
C TYR A 316 -5.69 -10.38 19.69
N GLY A 317 -5.49 -11.69 19.90
CA GLY A 317 -5.88 -12.35 21.14
C GLY A 317 -5.11 -11.84 22.34
N ASP A 318 -3.80 -11.66 22.20
CA ASP A 318 -2.92 -11.16 23.27
C ASP A 318 -3.24 -9.71 23.67
N LEU A 319 -3.62 -8.84 22.73
CA LEU A 319 -3.94 -7.44 22.99
C LEU A 319 -5.39 -7.23 23.46
N SER A 320 -6.35 -7.90 22.83
CA SER A 320 -7.77 -7.77 23.20
C SER A 320 -8.12 -8.52 24.48
N GLY A 321 -7.42 -9.61 24.77
CA GLY A 321 -7.83 -10.58 25.77
C GLY A 321 -8.86 -11.60 25.28
N TRP A 322 -9.31 -11.51 24.03
CA TRP A 322 -10.22 -12.48 23.43
C TRP A 322 -9.48 -13.78 23.06
N SER A 323 -10.09 -14.94 23.33
CA SER A 323 -9.51 -16.22 22.90
C SER A 323 -9.68 -16.44 21.40
N THR A 324 -8.62 -16.28 20.63
CA THR A 324 -8.58 -16.56 19.17
C THR A 324 -8.43 -18.06 18.84
N LYS A 325 -8.61 -18.91 19.85
CA LYS A 325 -8.58 -20.38 19.77
C LYS A 325 -9.83 -20.96 20.46
N GLY A 326 -10.28 -22.11 20.01
CA GLY A 326 -11.42 -22.82 20.62
C GLY A 326 -12.73 -22.60 19.87
N ARG A 327 -13.86 -23.03 20.46
CA ARG A 327 -15.16 -23.03 19.76
C ARG A 327 -15.71 -21.62 19.47
N LEU A 328 -15.33 -20.65 20.29
CA LEU A 328 -15.77 -19.26 20.23
C LEU A 328 -14.60 -18.35 19.81
N ALA A 329 -13.83 -18.77 18.81
CA ALA A 329 -12.62 -18.04 18.40
C ALA A 329 -12.91 -16.75 17.64
N CYS A 330 -14.06 -16.67 16.97
CA CYS A 330 -14.44 -15.49 16.19
C CYS A 330 -14.84 -14.35 17.13
N PRO A 331 -14.12 -13.21 17.15
CA PRO A 331 -14.46 -12.07 17.99
C PRO A 331 -15.72 -11.34 17.49
N CYS A 332 -16.09 -11.52 16.22
CA CYS A 332 -17.28 -10.90 15.64
C CYS A 332 -18.57 -11.68 15.94
N CYS A 333 -18.49 -13.03 15.93
CA CYS A 333 -19.64 -13.88 16.27
C CYS A 333 -19.75 -14.15 17.78
N MET A 334 -18.66 -14.00 18.53
CA MET A 334 -18.58 -14.20 19.98
C MET A 334 -19.22 -15.51 20.45
N GLY A 335 -20.08 -15.47 21.47
CA GLY A 335 -20.82 -16.62 22.01
C GLY A 335 -21.72 -17.32 20.98
N ASN A 336 -22.07 -16.63 19.89
CA ASN A 336 -22.89 -17.14 18.79
C ASN A 336 -22.08 -17.75 17.64
N THR A 337 -20.75 -17.92 17.81
CA THR A 337 -19.88 -18.57 16.82
C THR A 337 -20.35 -19.99 16.53
N ARG A 338 -20.73 -20.27 15.28
CA ARG A 338 -21.07 -21.62 14.83
C ARG A 338 -19.79 -22.41 14.54
N SER A 339 -19.49 -23.36 15.41
CA SER A 339 -18.33 -24.23 15.23
C SER A 339 -18.62 -25.68 15.64
N ARG A 340 -17.86 -26.62 15.07
CA ARG A 340 -17.97 -28.06 15.33
C ARG A 340 -16.59 -28.67 15.54
N TRP A 341 -16.49 -29.56 16.52
CA TRP A 341 -15.29 -30.37 16.71
C TRP A 341 -15.31 -31.55 15.72
N LEU A 342 -14.24 -31.68 14.93
CA LEU A 342 -14.00 -32.79 14.04
C LEU A 342 -13.25 -33.89 14.80
N LYS A 343 -13.87 -35.07 14.95
CA LYS A 343 -13.41 -36.17 15.79
C LYS A 343 -12.10 -36.76 15.28
N HIS A 344 -12.02 -37.00 13.97
CA HIS A 344 -10.88 -37.61 13.30
C HIS A 344 -9.81 -36.56 12.99
N GLY A 345 -10.21 -35.40 12.47
CA GLY A 345 -9.31 -34.28 12.19
C GLY A 345 -8.74 -33.58 13.44
N LYS A 346 -9.28 -33.85 14.64
CA LYS A 346 -8.89 -33.27 15.94
C LYS A 346 -8.77 -31.75 15.91
N LYS A 347 -9.72 -31.08 15.26
CA LYS A 347 -9.74 -29.62 15.09
C LYS A 347 -11.15 -29.07 15.09
N ILE A 348 -11.26 -27.76 15.25
CA ILE A 348 -12.52 -27.03 15.19
C ILE A 348 -12.72 -26.53 13.77
N SER A 349 -13.91 -26.78 13.23
CA SER A 349 -14.40 -26.27 11.96
C SER A 349 -15.45 -25.19 12.19
N TYR A 350 -15.43 -24.12 11.41
CA TYR A 350 -16.29 -22.94 11.53
C TYR A 350 -17.17 -22.84 10.28
N MET A 351 -18.27 -23.58 10.30
CA MET A 351 -19.27 -23.62 9.21
C MET A 351 -20.54 -22.87 9.63
N GLY A 352 -21.62 -23.00 8.87
CA GLY A 352 -22.91 -22.38 9.17
C GLY A 352 -23.04 -20.99 8.55
N HIS A 353 -22.31 -20.70 7.47
CA HIS A 353 -22.39 -19.42 6.76
C HIS A 353 -23.80 -19.13 6.19
N ARG A 354 -24.65 -20.17 6.07
CA ARG A 354 -26.07 -20.03 5.72
C ARG A 354 -26.84 -19.10 6.65
N ARG A 355 -26.39 -18.95 7.89
CA ARG A 355 -26.98 -18.05 8.88
C ARG A 355 -26.91 -16.57 8.47
N PHE A 356 -26.01 -16.22 7.54
CA PHE A 356 -25.85 -14.87 7.00
C PHE A 356 -26.64 -14.62 5.70
N LEU A 357 -27.29 -15.65 5.13
CA LEU A 357 -28.21 -15.47 3.99
C LEU A 357 -29.54 -14.86 4.45
N PRO A 358 -30.40 -14.33 3.55
CA PRO A 358 -31.76 -13.92 3.92
C PRO A 358 -32.55 -15.02 4.65
N ILE A 359 -33.41 -14.67 5.60
CA ILE A 359 -34.12 -15.65 6.47
C ILE A 359 -34.98 -16.66 5.67
N ASN A 360 -35.53 -16.23 4.55
CA ASN A 360 -36.35 -17.00 3.62
C ASN A 360 -35.53 -17.75 2.54
N HIS A 361 -34.20 -17.69 2.58
CA HIS A 361 -33.35 -18.28 1.56
C HIS A 361 -33.41 -19.83 1.59
N LYS A 362 -33.69 -20.47 0.44
CA LYS A 362 -33.89 -21.93 0.32
C LYS A 362 -32.74 -22.77 0.90
N TRP A 363 -31.49 -22.33 0.71
CA TRP A 363 -30.31 -23.06 1.21
C TRP A 363 -30.31 -23.24 2.73
N ARG A 364 -30.92 -22.34 3.51
CA ARG A 364 -31.03 -22.47 4.97
C ARG A 364 -31.70 -23.78 5.40
N MET A 365 -32.59 -24.31 4.57
CA MET A 365 -33.34 -25.55 4.85
C MET A 365 -32.69 -26.82 4.26
N MET A 366 -31.63 -26.70 3.46
CA MET A 366 -30.98 -27.82 2.75
C MET A 366 -30.01 -28.61 3.63
N ALA A 367 -30.51 -29.26 4.70
CA ALA A 367 -29.68 -29.98 5.66
C ALA A 367 -28.71 -31.00 5.04
N ARG A 368 -29.15 -31.77 4.04
CA ARG A 368 -28.35 -32.85 3.42
C ARG A 368 -27.15 -32.35 2.62
N THR A 369 -27.26 -31.19 1.98
CA THR A 369 -26.22 -30.64 1.10
C THR A 369 -25.07 -30.00 1.88
N PHE A 370 -25.35 -29.58 3.12
CA PHE A 370 -24.39 -28.89 3.96
C PHE A 370 -23.90 -29.75 5.14
N ASP A 371 -24.36 -29.47 6.37
CA ASP A 371 -23.79 -30.00 7.61
C ASP A 371 -24.73 -30.93 8.39
N GLY A 372 -25.83 -31.35 7.75
CA GLY A 372 -26.87 -32.18 8.33
C GLY A 372 -27.94 -31.39 9.09
N THR A 373 -27.88 -30.05 9.11
CA THR A 373 -28.78 -29.22 9.93
C THR A 373 -29.56 -28.18 9.12
N ARG A 374 -30.73 -27.79 9.64
CA ARG A 374 -31.51 -26.63 9.15
C ARG A 374 -31.08 -25.39 9.94
N GLU A 375 -30.95 -24.24 9.27
CA GLU A 375 -30.53 -22.98 9.88
C GLU A 375 -31.67 -21.96 9.94
N ILE A 376 -32.26 -21.81 11.13
CA ILE A 376 -33.41 -20.91 11.38
C ILE A 376 -33.02 -19.64 12.13
N ASN A 377 -31.78 -19.54 12.61
CA ASN A 377 -31.40 -18.40 13.45
C ASN A 377 -30.95 -17.20 12.59
N PRO A 378 -31.07 -15.98 13.12
CA PRO A 378 -30.52 -14.80 12.49
C PRO A 378 -28.97 -14.80 12.53
N PRO A 379 -28.31 -13.97 11.70
CA PRO A 379 -26.88 -13.72 11.84
C PRO A 379 -26.55 -13.20 13.26
N PRO A 380 -25.36 -13.52 13.80
CA PRO A 380 -24.93 -13.00 15.09
C PRO A 380 -24.89 -11.47 15.12
N THR A 381 -25.35 -10.88 16.22
CA THR A 381 -25.20 -9.45 16.50
C THR A 381 -23.98 -9.23 17.38
N MET A 382 -23.23 -8.15 17.10
CA MET A 382 -22.16 -7.70 17.98
C MET A 382 -22.76 -7.18 19.29
N PRO A 383 -22.20 -7.54 20.45
CA PRO A 383 -22.63 -6.95 21.71
C PRO A 383 -22.36 -5.44 21.75
N THR A 384 -23.20 -4.72 22.48
CA THR A 384 -23.02 -3.29 22.75
C THR A 384 -21.77 -3.06 23.62
N PRO A 385 -21.20 -1.85 23.64
CA PRO A 385 -20.10 -1.52 24.54
C PRO A 385 -20.37 -1.88 26.01
N ASP A 386 -21.59 -1.64 26.50
CA ASP A 386 -21.97 -1.95 27.88
C ASP A 386 -22.02 -3.46 28.14
N GLU A 387 -22.56 -4.24 27.20
CA GLU A 387 -22.56 -5.71 27.29
C GLU A 387 -21.12 -6.28 27.27
N ILE A 388 -20.20 -5.65 26.53
CA ILE A 388 -18.78 -6.05 26.56
C ILE A 388 -18.17 -5.76 27.93
N LEU A 389 -18.46 -4.59 28.52
CA LEU A 389 -17.96 -4.24 29.85
C LEU A 389 -18.50 -5.20 30.92
N GLU A 390 -19.80 -5.54 30.87
CA GLU A 390 -20.41 -6.52 31.77
C GLU A 390 -19.72 -7.90 31.67
N GLN A 391 -19.41 -8.36 30.46
CA GLN A 391 -18.66 -9.61 30.26
C GLN A 391 -17.21 -9.55 30.78
N LEU A 392 -16.59 -8.36 30.79
CA LEU A 392 -15.22 -8.16 31.28
C LEU A 392 -15.14 -8.01 32.79
N ASP A 393 -16.25 -7.68 33.46
CA ASP A 393 -16.33 -7.60 34.93
C ASP A 393 -16.41 -8.99 35.59
N ASP A 394 -16.54 -10.05 34.81
CA ASP A 394 -16.38 -11.44 35.26
C ASP A 394 -15.04 -11.62 36.02
N GLU A 395 -15.10 -12.17 37.23
CA GLU A 395 -13.93 -12.45 38.09
C GLU A 395 -12.80 -13.20 37.35
N ARG A 396 -13.13 -14.01 36.34
CA ARG A 396 -12.16 -14.74 35.49
C ARG A 396 -11.28 -13.81 34.66
N CYS A 397 -11.74 -12.61 34.35
CA CYS A 397 -11.03 -11.59 33.58
C CYS A 397 -10.18 -10.66 34.45
N ASN A 398 -10.41 -10.66 35.77
CA ASN A 398 -9.79 -9.76 36.75
C ASN A 398 -8.67 -10.41 37.60
N ASP A 399 -8.46 -11.74 37.50
CA ASP A 399 -7.39 -12.43 38.24
C ASP A 399 -6.02 -12.27 37.55
N ARG A 400 -5.19 -11.35 38.08
CA ARG A 400 -3.79 -11.14 37.66
C ARG A 400 -2.84 -12.25 38.14
N THR A 401 -3.29 -13.19 38.97
CA THR A 401 -2.43 -14.26 39.49
C THR A 401 -2.51 -15.48 38.58
N ASN A 402 -1.38 -15.81 37.97
CA ASN A 402 -1.21 -16.97 37.09
C ASN A 402 -1.16 -18.30 37.90
N ARG A 403 -2.07 -18.49 38.86
CA ARG A 403 -2.21 -19.79 39.52
C ARG A 403 -2.74 -20.76 38.48
N LYS A 404 -1.95 -21.82 38.17
CA LYS A 404 -2.40 -22.99 37.40
C LYS A 404 -3.70 -23.50 38.03
N ARG A 405 -4.86 -23.05 37.52
CA ARG A 405 -6.14 -23.54 37.99
C ARG A 405 -6.28 -24.96 37.46
N ASN A 406 -6.18 -25.93 38.37
CA ASN A 406 -6.58 -27.30 38.11
C ASN A 406 -7.98 -27.26 37.48
N ARG A 407 -8.18 -27.97 36.37
CA ARG A 407 -9.51 -28.20 35.82
C ARG A 407 -10.37 -28.78 36.95
N VAL A 408 -11.29 -27.98 37.47
CA VAL A 408 -12.41 -28.52 38.25
C VAL A 408 -13.27 -29.27 37.24
N VAL A 409 -13.03 -30.58 37.16
CA VAL A 409 -13.93 -31.50 36.47
C VAL A 409 -15.25 -31.44 37.25
N GLY A 410 -16.24 -30.73 36.72
CA GLY A 410 -17.57 -30.65 37.34
C GLY A 410 -18.33 -29.32 37.20
N SER A 411 -17.73 -28.23 36.70
CA SER A 411 -18.50 -26.99 36.50
C SER A 411 -19.29 -27.03 35.18
N THR A 412 -20.56 -27.41 35.27
CA THR A 412 -21.55 -27.43 34.18
C THR A 412 -22.08 -26.03 33.82
N THR A 413 -21.25 -24.99 33.94
CA THR A 413 -21.59 -23.64 33.48
C THR A 413 -21.08 -23.48 32.06
N VAL A 414 -22.00 -23.38 31.11
CA VAL A 414 -21.71 -23.07 29.71
C VAL A 414 -20.90 -21.77 29.69
N LYS A 415 -19.73 -21.76 29.04
CA LYS A 415 -18.97 -20.52 28.83
C LYS A 415 -19.76 -19.63 27.88
N GLU A 416 -20.37 -18.56 28.39
CA GLU A 416 -21.11 -17.58 27.58
C GLU A 416 -20.17 -16.72 26.72
N HIS A 417 -18.92 -16.50 27.15
CA HIS A 417 -17.91 -15.73 26.42
C HIS A 417 -16.50 -16.34 26.48
N SER A 418 -15.59 -15.79 25.66
CA SER A 418 -14.23 -16.29 25.40
C SER A 418 -13.11 -15.38 25.95
N TRP A 419 -13.46 -14.34 26.70
CA TRP A 419 -12.51 -13.42 27.33
C TRP A 419 -11.57 -14.14 28.31
N LYS A 420 -10.30 -13.77 28.28
CA LYS A 420 -9.23 -14.31 29.16
C LYS A 420 -8.62 -13.26 30.07
N LYS A 421 -8.74 -11.98 29.71
CA LYS A 421 -8.31 -10.83 30.49
C LYS A 421 -9.10 -9.60 30.07
N ARG A 422 -9.15 -8.60 30.95
CA ARG A 422 -9.47 -7.22 30.60
C ARG A 422 -8.23 -6.54 30.05
N SER A 423 -8.27 -6.10 28.80
CA SER A 423 -7.16 -5.39 28.15
C SER A 423 -6.87 -4.05 28.83
N ILE A 424 -5.59 -3.69 28.94
CA ILE A 424 -5.13 -2.40 29.48
C ILE A 424 -5.70 -1.19 28.74
N PHE A 425 -6.08 -1.33 27.46
CA PHE A 425 -6.67 -0.25 26.68
C PHE A 425 -8.00 0.25 27.28
N PHE A 426 -8.75 -0.60 28.01
CA PHE A 426 -9.97 -0.17 28.73
C PHE A 426 -9.70 0.78 29.90
N SER A 427 -8.43 1.07 30.20
CA SER A 427 -8.07 2.15 31.13
C SER A 427 -8.02 3.53 30.47
N LEU A 428 -8.03 3.61 29.12
CA LEU A 428 -8.19 4.85 28.39
C LEU A 428 -9.67 5.26 28.42
N PRO A 429 -10.00 6.53 28.73
CA PRO A 429 -11.37 6.96 29.02
C PRO A 429 -12.33 6.80 27.82
N TYR A 430 -11.81 6.95 26.60
CA TYR A 430 -12.54 6.87 25.34
C TYR A 430 -12.54 5.45 24.72
N TRP A 431 -11.72 4.51 25.21
CA TRP A 431 -11.54 3.23 24.50
C TRP A 431 -12.79 2.37 24.45
N LYS A 432 -13.70 2.50 25.42
CA LYS A 432 -15.00 1.80 25.45
C LYS A 432 -15.94 2.26 24.33
N ASP A 433 -15.73 3.46 23.79
CA ASP A 433 -16.62 4.11 22.84
C ASP A 433 -16.28 3.71 21.38
N ASN A 434 -15.05 3.24 21.12
CA ASN A 434 -14.59 2.82 19.78
C ASN A 434 -15.40 1.66 19.17
N LEU A 435 -16.10 1.88 18.06
CA LEU A 435 -16.85 0.79 17.40
C LEU A 435 -15.95 -0.33 16.84
N LEU A 436 -14.70 -0.01 16.47
CA LEU A 436 -13.72 -0.94 15.97
C LEU A 436 -12.44 -0.83 16.81
N ARG A 437 -12.28 -1.70 17.81
CA ARG A 437 -11.13 -1.68 18.74
C ARG A 437 -9.91 -2.41 18.17
N HIS A 438 -10.14 -3.55 17.55
CA HIS A 438 -9.10 -4.42 17.02
C HIS A 438 -9.49 -4.86 15.62
N ASN A 439 -8.62 -4.59 14.64
CA ASN A 439 -8.86 -4.90 13.23
C ASN A 439 -8.60 -6.37 12.95
N LEU A 440 -9.35 -6.94 12.01
CA LEU A 440 -9.03 -8.20 11.39
C LEU A 440 -7.97 -7.99 10.32
N ASP A 441 -6.87 -8.70 10.45
CA ASP A 441 -5.75 -8.60 9.51
C ASP A 441 -6.09 -9.28 8.18
N VAL A 442 -6.53 -8.47 7.21
CA VAL A 442 -6.90 -8.91 5.86
C VAL A 442 -5.73 -9.60 5.17
N MET A 443 -4.50 -9.11 5.34
CA MET A 443 -3.30 -9.69 4.72
C MET A 443 -3.10 -11.14 5.16
N HIS A 444 -3.11 -11.38 6.47
CA HIS A 444 -2.94 -12.72 7.02
C HIS A 444 -4.14 -13.61 6.75
N ILE A 445 -5.36 -13.08 6.79
CA ILE A 445 -6.59 -13.82 6.45
C ILE A 445 -6.53 -14.29 4.99
N GLU A 446 -6.28 -13.38 4.04
CA GLU A 446 -6.18 -13.67 2.61
C GLU A 446 -5.10 -14.73 2.35
N LYS A 447 -3.89 -14.56 2.92
CA LYS A 447 -2.82 -15.55 2.81
C LYS A 447 -3.25 -16.93 3.31
N ASN A 448 -3.91 -17.01 4.47
CA ASN A 448 -4.36 -18.29 5.02
C ASN A 448 -5.44 -18.95 4.15
N VAL A 449 -6.32 -18.15 3.55
CA VAL A 449 -7.33 -18.63 2.59
C VAL A 449 -6.66 -19.19 1.34
N VAL A 450 -5.68 -18.48 0.76
CA VAL A 450 -4.88 -18.95 -0.38
C VAL A 450 -4.16 -20.26 -0.05
N ASP A 451 -3.47 -20.33 1.08
CA ASP A 451 -2.76 -21.53 1.53
C ASP A 451 -3.73 -22.72 1.69
N ASN A 452 -4.95 -22.48 2.17
CA ASN A 452 -5.99 -23.51 2.27
C ASN A 452 -6.48 -23.98 0.90
N ILE A 453 -6.76 -23.07 -0.04
CA ILE A 453 -7.23 -23.39 -1.39
C ILE A 453 -6.14 -24.16 -2.14
N VAL A 454 -4.96 -23.56 -2.30
CA VAL A 454 -3.83 -24.16 -3.04
C VAL A 454 -3.39 -25.47 -2.41
N GLY A 455 -3.29 -25.53 -1.09
CA GLY A 455 -2.93 -26.75 -0.37
C GLY A 455 -3.90 -27.90 -0.62
N THR A 456 -5.19 -27.60 -0.74
CA THR A 456 -6.24 -28.60 -1.00
C THR A 456 -6.28 -29.01 -2.47
N LEU A 457 -6.30 -28.05 -3.41
CA LEU A 457 -6.39 -28.34 -4.85
C LEU A 457 -5.16 -29.12 -5.38
N LEU A 458 -3.96 -28.71 -4.96
CA LEU A 458 -2.72 -29.40 -5.36
C LEU A 458 -2.46 -30.68 -4.55
N ASN A 459 -3.27 -30.95 -3.52
CA ASN A 459 -3.08 -32.04 -2.55
C ASN A 459 -1.69 -32.03 -1.91
N ILE A 460 -1.27 -30.87 -1.39
CA ILE A 460 0.05 -30.71 -0.77
C ILE A 460 0.07 -31.41 0.60
N VAL A 461 1.06 -32.27 0.80
CA VAL A 461 1.26 -33.03 2.05
C VAL A 461 1.26 -32.09 3.27
N LYS A 462 0.50 -32.46 4.31
CA LYS A 462 0.24 -31.68 5.55
C LYS A 462 -0.51 -30.35 5.38
N LYS A 463 -0.69 -29.83 4.17
CA LYS A 463 -1.47 -28.60 3.91
C LYS A 463 -2.88 -28.88 3.40
N SER A 464 -3.06 -29.96 2.64
CA SER A 464 -4.36 -30.36 2.11
C SER A 464 -5.40 -30.49 3.22
N LYS A 465 -6.58 -29.90 2.98
CA LYS A 465 -7.73 -30.06 3.88
C LYS A 465 -8.53 -31.32 3.56
N ASP A 466 -8.20 -32.01 2.47
CA ASP A 466 -8.85 -33.24 2.06
C ASP A 466 -7.89 -34.44 2.18
N GLY A 467 -7.97 -35.15 3.31
CA GLY A 467 -7.21 -36.36 3.56
C GLY A 467 -8.06 -37.39 4.31
N ILE A 468 -7.49 -38.55 4.64
CA ILE A 468 -8.23 -39.66 5.29
C ILE A 468 -9.03 -39.21 6.51
N GLN A 469 -8.45 -38.38 7.38
CA GLN A 469 -9.14 -37.88 8.57
C GLN A 469 -10.37 -37.02 8.22
N ALA A 470 -10.28 -36.19 7.18
CA ALA A 470 -11.40 -35.38 6.71
C ALA A 470 -12.52 -36.25 6.10
N ARG A 471 -12.15 -37.35 5.42
CA ARG A 471 -13.12 -38.31 4.85
C ARG A 471 -13.81 -39.14 5.93
N LEU A 472 -13.09 -39.51 6.99
CA LEU A 472 -13.68 -40.15 8.18
C LEU A 472 -14.60 -39.19 8.94
N ASP A 473 -14.24 -37.91 9.05
CA ASP A 473 -15.15 -36.90 9.63
C ASP A 473 -16.44 -36.74 8.82
N LEU A 474 -16.37 -36.77 7.48
CA LEU A 474 -17.57 -36.79 6.62
C LEU A 474 -18.44 -38.04 6.88
N GLN A 475 -17.81 -39.20 7.07
CA GLN A 475 -18.49 -40.45 7.41
C GLN A 475 -19.18 -40.40 8.77
N GLU A 476 -18.49 -39.95 9.81
CA GLU A 476 -19.06 -39.77 11.16
C GLU A 476 -20.23 -38.77 11.15
N MET A 477 -20.16 -37.73 10.31
CA MET A 477 -21.23 -36.75 10.15
C MET A 477 -22.40 -37.24 9.29
N GLY A 478 -22.30 -38.41 8.63
CA GLY A 478 -23.32 -38.92 7.72
C GLY A 478 -23.47 -38.08 6.44
N LEU A 479 -22.40 -37.39 6.02
CA LEU A 479 -22.41 -36.46 4.88
C LEU A 479 -21.64 -37.05 3.70
N ARG A 480 -22.14 -36.80 2.48
CA ARG A 480 -21.49 -37.18 1.21
C ARG A 480 -20.99 -38.63 1.19
N PRO A 481 -21.89 -39.64 1.28
CA PRO A 481 -21.51 -41.06 1.30
C PRO A 481 -20.58 -41.48 0.15
N GLN A 482 -20.72 -40.85 -1.01
CA GLN A 482 -19.89 -41.07 -2.20
C GLN A 482 -18.39 -40.77 -1.98
N LEU A 483 -18.04 -39.99 -0.97
CA LEU A 483 -16.66 -39.61 -0.64
C LEU A 483 -16.06 -40.39 0.54
N HIS A 484 -16.82 -41.30 1.16
CA HIS A 484 -16.37 -42.07 2.31
C HIS A 484 -15.22 -43.01 1.94
N PRO A 485 -14.27 -43.29 2.86
CA PRO A 485 -13.21 -44.26 2.62
C PRO A 485 -13.78 -45.67 2.37
N VAL A 486 -13.25 -46.37 1.37
CA VAL A 486 -13.67 -47.73 1.01
C VAL A 486 -12.53 -48.71 1.26
N ILE A 487 -12.75 -49.75 2.07
CA ILE A 487 -11.75 -50.80 2.28
C ILE A 487 -11.78 -51.73 1.06
N THR A 488 -10.62 -51.88 0.41
CA THR A 488 -10.43 -52.75 -0.76
C THR A 488 -10.15 -54.19 -0.33
N ALA A 489 -10.32 -55.14 -1.26
CA ALA A 489 -10.00 -56.56 -1.02
C ALA A 489 -8.54 -56.82 -0.59
N ALA A 490 -7.62 -55.90 -0.90
CA ALA A 490 -6.22 -55.96 -0.51
C ALA A 490 -5.93 -55.36 0.89
N ASN A 491 -6.97 -55.14 1.71
CA ASN A 491 -6.88 -54.47 3.01
C ASN A 491 -6.23 -53.08 2.96
N LYS A 492 -6.39 -52.38 1.82
CA LYS A 492 -5.98 -50.98 1.63
C LYS A 492 -7.21 -50.07 1.61
N THR A 493 -7.05 -48.82 2.01
CA THR A 493 -8.15 -47.84 2.00
C THR A 493 -8.13 -47.02 0.72
N TYR A 494 -9.20 -47.10 -0.06
CA TYR A 494 -9.44 -46.28 -1.25
C TYR A 494 -10.23 -45.03 -0.90
N LEU A 495 -9.75 -43.87 -1.36
CA LEU A 495 -10.40 -42.58 -1.21
C LEU A 495 -10.94 -42.13 -2.57
N PRO A 496 -12.27 -42.08 -2.76
CA PRO A 496 -12.88 -41.59 -3.99
C PRO A 496 -12.45 -40.14 -4.29
N PRO A 497 -12.14 -39.81 -5.56
CA PRO A 497 -11.71 -38.47 -5.93
C PRO A 497 -12.88 -37.49 -5.81
N ALA A 498 -12.67 -36.37 -5.11
CA ALA A 498 -13.70 -35.34 -4.98
C ALA A 498 -13.80 -34.48 -6.24
N ILE A 499 -14.91 -33.76 -6.41
CA ILE A 499 -15.14 -32.84 -7.53
C ILE A 499 -14.02 -31.80 -7.73
N PHE A 500 -13.33 -31.42 -6.66
CA PHE A 500 -12.21 -30.47 -6.67
C PHE A 500 -10.83 -31.14 -6.74
N THR A 501 -10.75 -32.48 -6.78
CA THR A 501 -9.48 -33.20 -6.93
C THR A 501 -8.94 -33.00 -8.34
N MET A 502 -7.71 -32.49 -8.46
CA MET A 502 -7.04 -32.29 -9.75
C MET A 502 -6.20 -33.53 -10.15
N SER A 503 -6.25 -33.90 -11.43
CA SER A 503 -5.29 -34.81 -12.06
C SER A 503 -3.88 -34.20 -12.07
N ASN A 504 -2.85 -35.02 -12.31
CA ASN A 504 -1.48 -34.51 -12.42
C ASN A 504 -1.33 -33.51 -13.58
N LYS A 505 -2.00 -33.76 -14.71
CA LYS A 505 -2.01 -32.85 -15.85
C LYS A 505 -2.65 -31.50 -15.52
N GLU A 506 -3.82 -31.51 -14.90
CA GLU A 506 -4.50 -30.27 -14.48
C GLU A 506 -3.65 -29.44 -13.50
N LYS A 507 -2.92 -30.10 -12.58
CA LYS A 507 -1.98 -29.43 -11.67
C LYS A 507 -0.83 -28.80 -12.42
N GLU A 508 -0.25 -29.52 -13.39
CA GLU A 508 0.85 -29.02 -14.21
C GLU A 508 0.42 -27.84 -15.05
N ASP A 509 -0.75 -27.91 -15.70
CA ASP A 509 -1.30 -26.84 -16.52
C ASP A 509 -1.57 -25.57 -15.68
N LEU A 510 -2.20 -25.71 -14.51
CA LEU A 510 -2.40 -24.60 -13.57
C LEU A 510 -1.07 -23.95 -13.15
N LEU A 511 -0.09 -24.76 -12.76
CA LEU A 511 1.20 -24.27 -12.28
C LEU A 511 2.04 -23.65 -13.39
N LYS A 512 1.91 -24.12 -14.64
CA LYS A 512 2.59 -23.53 -15.80
C LYS A 512 2.10 -22.12 -16.08
N VAL A 513 0.79 -21.85 -15.99
CA VAL A 513 0.26 -20.48 -16.12
C VAL A 513 0.92 -19.54 -15.12
N ILE A 514 0.99 -19.95 -13.85
CA ILE A 514 1.61 -19.13 -12.79
C ILE A 514 3.13 -19.03 -12.97
N LYS A 515 3.79 -20.07 -13.45
CA LYS A 515 5.25 -20.08 -13.64
C LYS A 515 5.70 -19.21 -14.81
N ASN A 516 4.93 -19.20 -15.90
CA ASN A 516 5.29 -18.55 -17.15
C ASN A 516 4.82 -17.09 -17.22
N VAL A 517 4.01 -16.63 -16.26
CA VAL A 517 3.53 -15.25 -16.23
C VAL A 517 4.70 -14.27 -16.10
N LYS A 518 4.69 -13.24 -16.95
CA LYS A 518 5.53 -12.05 -16.81
C LYS A 518 4.65 -10.90 -16.40
N VAL A 519 5.00 -10.20 -15.34
CA VAL A 519 4.27 -9.03 -14.87
C VAL A 519 5.08 -7.75 -15.12
N PRO A 520 4.46 -6.57 -15.04
CA PRO A 520 5.17 -5.31 -15.10
C PRO A 520 6.26 -5.15 -14.05
N ASP A 521 7.27 -4.36 -14.41
CA ASP A 521 8.35 -3.97 -13.51
C ASP A 521 7.79 -3.28 -12.27
N GLY A 522 8.05 -3.86 -11.09
CA GLY A 522 7.48 -3.35 -9.84
C GLY A 522 6.00 -3.66 -9.67
N TYR A 523 5.48 -4.76 -10.24
CA TYR A 523 4.11 -5.26 -10.00
C TYR A 523 4.05 -6.36 -8.94
N SER A 524 4.94 -7.37 -9.03
CA SER A 524 5.03 -8.42 -8.02
C SER A 524 6.46 -8.92 -7.87
N SER A 525 6.71 -9.68 -6.80
CA SER A 525 7.91 -10.50 -6.72
C SER A 525 7.90 -11.57 -7.82
N ASN A 526 9.04 -12.23 -8.04
CA ASN A 526 9.16 -13.28 -9.05
C ASN A 526 8.49 -14.58 -8.58
N VAL A 527 7.15 -14.65 -8.68
CA VAL A 527 6.32 -15.79 -8.28
C VAL A 527 6.72 -17.11 -8.96
N SER A 528 7.34 -17.05 -10.13
CA SER A 528 7.86 -18.24 -10.84
C SER A 528 8.87 -19.03 -10.00
N CYS A 529 9.64 -18.36 -9.12
CA CYS A 529 10.62 -19.01 -8.24
C CYS A 529 9.96 -19.91 -7.19
N CYS A 530 8.70 -19.63 -6.84
CA CYS A 530 7.93 -20.40 -5.87
C CYS A 530 7.37 -21.71 -6.47
N ILE A 531 7.32 -21.85 -7.80
CA ILE A 531 6.69 -22.98 -8.48
C ILE A 531 7.68 -24.13 -8.69
N LYS A 532 7.35 -25.31 -8.15
CA LYS A 532 8.10 -26.57 -8.33
C LYS A 532 7.27 -27.54 -9.16
N LEU A 533 7.42 -27.46 -10.50
CA LEU A 533 6.63 -28.27 -11.44
C LEU A 533 6.85 -29.78 -11.27
N GLU A 534 8.11 -30.21 -11.08
CA GLU A 534 8.47 -31.63 -10.87
C GLU A 534 7.75 -32.26 -9.66
N HIS A 535 7.45 -31.43 -8.66
CA HIS A 535 6.76 -31.82 -7.44
C HIS A 535 5.29 -31.38 -7.41
N ARG A 536 4.78 -30.75 -8.48
CA ARG A 536 3.43 -30.18 -8.61
C ARG A 536 3.00 -29.38 -7.38
N THR A 537 3.88 -28.52 -6.88
CA THR A 537 3.67 -27.77 -5.64
C THR A 537 4.18 -26.34 -5.72
N ILE A 538 3.77 -25.54 -4.72
CA ILE A 538 4.20 -24.16 -4.52
C ILE A 538 4.86 -24.03 -3.16
N VAL A 539 6.08 -23.49 -3.11
CA VAL A 539 6.90 -23.37 -1.90
C VAL A 539 7.47 -21.96 -1.78
N GLY A 540 7.45 -21.42 -0.56
CA GLY A 540 8.12 -20.15 -0.25
C GLY A 540 7.38 -18.88 -0.68
N MET A 541 6.07 -18.97 -0.94
CA MET A 541 5.26 -17.75 -1.17
C MET A 541 5.18 -16.91 0.10
N LYS A 542 5.44 -15.61 -0.04
CA LYS A 542 5.20 -14.62 1.01
C LYS A 542 3.75 -14.15 0.99
N SER A 543 3.37 -13.36 2.00
CA SER A 543 2.04 -12.75 2.11
C SER A 543 1.70 -11.91 0.88
N HIS A 544 2.65 -11.13 0.36
CA HIS A 544 2.48 -10.34 -0.87
C HIS A 544 2.27 -11.22 -2.11
N ASP A 545 3.02 -12.32 -2.25
CA ASP A 545 2.85 -13.23 -3.38
C ASP A 545 1.48 -13.90 -3.36
N SER A 546 0.98 -14.18 -2.14
CA SER A 546 -0.34 -14.77 -1.92
C SER A 546 -1.45 -13.79 -2.28
N HIS A 547 -1.29 -12.49 -2.00
CA HIS A 547 -2.20 -11.43 -2.41
C HIS A 547 -2.34 -11.35 -3.94
N ILE A 548 -1.21 -11.26 -4.65
CA ILE A 548 -1.19 -11.25 -6.13
C ILE A 548 -1.75 -12.56 -6.71
N LEU A 549 -1.44 -13.70 -6.06
CA LEU A 549 -1.99 -14.99 -6.45
C LEU A 549 -3.51 -14.99 -6.28
N MET A 550 -4.05 -14.65 -5.10
CA MET A 550 -5.49 -14.67 -4.83
C MET A 550 -6.25 -13.78 -5.79
N GLN A 551 -5.82 -12.53 -5.90
CA GLN A 551 -6.63 -11.53 -6.58
C GLN A 551 -6.53 -11.59 -8.09
N GLN A 552 -5.42 -12.10 -8.64
CA GLN A 552 -5.12 -11.97 -10.08
C GLN A 552 -4.76 -13.31 -10.73
N LEU A 553 -3.73 -14.00 -10.25
CA LEU A 553 -3.15 -15.13 -10.99
C LEU A 553 -3.93 -16.44 -10.81
N LEU A 554 -4.45 -16.71 -9.61
CA LEU A 554 -5.23 -17.90 -9.30
C LEU A 554 -6.52 -17.98 -10.11
N PRO A 555 -7.37 -16.94 -10.19
CA PRO A 555 -8.58 -17.04 -10.99
C PRO A 555 -8.28 -17.23 -12.48
N ILE A 556 -7.19 -16.66 -13.00
CA ILE A 556 -6.72 -16.91 -14.39
C ILE A 556 -6.24 -18.35 -14.56
N ALA A 557 -5.43 -18.85 -13.62
CA ALA A 557 -4.83 -20.18 -13.71
C ALA A 557 -5.86 -21.30 -13.55
N LEU A 558 -6.95 -21.08 -12.79
CA LEU A 558 -8.03 -22.06 -12.59
C LEU A 558 -8.87 -22.30 -13.86
N ARG A 559 -8.87 -21.38 -14.82
CA ARG A 559 -9.70 -21.46 -16.04
C ARG A 559 -9.44 -22.76 -16.80
N GLY A 560 -10.43 -23.63 -16.92
CA GLY A 560 -10.27 -24.93 -17.59
C GLY A 560 -9.42 -25.96 -16.81
N SER A 561 -9.15 -25.75 -15.52
CA SER A 561 -8.45 -26.74 -14.67
C SER A 561 -9.37 -27.73 -13.95
N LEU A 562 -10.62 -27.35 -13.71
CA LEU A 562 -11.58 -28.06 -12.85
C LEU A 562 -13.01 -27.83 -13.38
N PRO A 563 -14.02 -28.58 -12.90
CA PRO A 563 -15.41 -28.31 -13.23
C PRO A 563 -15.83 -26.88 -12.85
N LYS A 564 -16.66 -26.26 -13.70
CA LYS A 564 -17.19 -24.89 -13.51
C LYS A 564 -17.76 -24.65 -12.11
N LYS A 565 -18.51 -25.62 -11.58
CA LYS A 565 -19.09 -25.59 -10.21
C LYS A 565 -18.05 -25.40 -9.09
N VAL A 566 -16.78 -25.75 -9.32
CA VAL A 566 -15.66 -25.53 -8.37
C VAL A 566 -14.93 -24.23 -8.64
N ILE A 567 -14.75 -23.88 -9.92
CA ILE A 567 -14.01 -22.69 -10.34
C ILE A 567 -14.77 -21.41 -9.98
N GLU A 568 -16.09 -21.35 -10.25
CA GLU A 568 -16.87 -20.13 -10.09
C GLU A 568 -16.77 -19.55 -8.66
N PRO A 569 -17.03 -20.31 -7.57
CA PRO A 569 -16.94 -19.74 -6.23
C PRO A 569 -15.52 -19.29 -5.85
N LEU A 570 -14.48 -19.91 -6.43
CA LEU A 570 -13.09 -19.51 -6.19
C LEU A 570 -12.72 -18.22 -6.94
N ILE A 571 -13.22 -18.05 -8.17
CA ILE A 571 -13.09 -16.79 -8.93
C ILE A 571 -13.86 -15.67 -8.23
N GLU A 572 -15.09 -15.94 -7.79
CA GLU A 572 -15.89 -14.96 -7.05
C GLU A 572 -15.23 -14.56 -5.73
N LEU A 573 -14.65 -15.52 -4.99
CA LEU A 573 -13.88 -15.21 -3.78
C LEU A 573 -12.65 -14.33 -4.09
N SER A 574 -11.99 -14.57 -5.23
CA SER A 574 -10.87 -13.73 -5.71
C SER A 574 -11.34 -12.31 -6.04
N GLY A 575 -12.51 -12.18 -6.67
CA GLY A 575 -13.17 -10.90 -6.93
C GLY A 575 -13.58 -10.18 -5.64
N PHE A 576 -14.05 -10.90 -4.64
CA PHE A 576 -14.37 -10.37 -3.31
C PHE A 576 -13.15 -9.72 -2.65
N PHE A 577 -12.03 -10.45 -2.57
CA PHE A 577 -10.79 -9.90 -1.99
C PHE A 577 -10.27 -8.69 -2.79
N ARG A 578 -10.35 -8.76 -4.13
CA ARG A 578 -10.01 -7.62 -4.99
C ARG A 578 -10.89 -6.40 -4.71
N GLY A 579 -12.18 -6.59 -4.47
CA GLY A 579 -13.13 -5.53 -4.16
C GLY A 579 -12.87 -4.85 -2.82
N ILE A 580 -12.66 -5.62 -1.74
CA ILE A 580 -12.40 -5.05 -0.41
C ILE A 580 -11.02 -4.40 -0.28
N CYS A 581 -10.04 -4.84 -1.08
CA CYS A 581 -8.69 -4.26 -1.09
C CYS A 581 -8.55 -3.06 -2.04
N SER A 582 -9.65 -2.53 -2.58
CA SER A 582 -9.61 -1.32 -3.42
C SER A 582 -9.13 -0.10 -2.64
N LYS A 583 -8.40 0.80 -3.31
CA LYS A 583 -7.95 2.08 -2.73
C LYS A 583 -9.13 2.99 -2.40
N THR A 584 -10.15 2.99 -3.26
CA THR A 584 -11.40 3.73 -3.07
C THR A 584 -12.58 2.77 -3.11
N MET A 585 -13.55 2.97 -2.23
CA MET A 585 -14.63 2.01 -2.02
C MET A 585 -15.98 2.72 -1.97
N ARG A 586 -16.87 2.46 -2.93
CA ARG A 586 -18.24 2.98 -2.87
C ARG A 586 -19.08 2.14 -1.90
N LEU A 587 -19.94 2.79 -1.11
CA LEU A 587 -20.80 2.10 -0.16
C LEU A 587 -21.72 1.08 -0.84
N GLU A 588 -22.23 1.40 -2.03
CA GLU A 588 -23.05 0.48 -2.84
C GLU A 588 -22.29 -0.78 -3.25
N ASP A 589 -21.01 -0.65 -3.65
CA ASP A 589 -20.16 -1.80 -3.97
C ASP A 589 -19.92 -2.65 -2.71
N LEU A 590 -19.77 -2.02 -1.54
CA LEU A 590 -19.65 -2.73 -0.27
C LEU A 590 -20.93 -3.46 0.12
N ASP A 591 -22.11 -2.86 -0.05
CA ASP A 591 -23.39 -3.54 0.17
C ASP A 591 -23.52 -4.77 -0.72
N ARG A 592 -23.09 -4.64 -1.99
CA ARG A 592 -23.08 -5.77 -2.92
C ARG A 592 -22.12 -6.87 -2.46
N LEU A 593 -20.90 -6.53 -2.04
CA LEU A 593 -19.92 -7.50 -1.51
C LEU A 593 -20.40 -8.17 -0.22
N GLU A 594 -21.04 -7.42 0.69
CA GLU A 594 -21.61 -7.93 1.94
C GLU A 594 -22.73 -8.93 1.67
N SER A 595 -23.59 -8.64 0.70
CA SER A 595 -24.67 -9.55 0.31
C SER A 595 -24.14 -10.81 -0.40
N ARG A 596 -23.00 -10.73 -1.09
CA ARG A 596 -22.45 -11.82 -1.90
C ARG A 596 -21.58 -12.80 -1.12
N ILE A 597 -20.79 -12.35 -0.14
CA ILE A 597 -19.87 -13.24 0.59
C ILE A 597 -20.54 -14.43 1.30
N PRO A 598 -21.77 -14.34 1.87
CA PRO A 598 -22.48 -15.51 2.38
C PRO A 598 -22.74 -16.57 1.32
N TYR A 599 -23.05 -16.18 0.08
CA TYR A 599 -23.29 -17.11 -1.03
C TYR A 599 -22.02 -17.86 -1.40
N ILE A 600 -20.92 -17.13 -1.57
CA ILE A 600 -19.61 -17.69 -1.91
C ILE A 600 -19.19 -18.73 -0.84
N LEU A 601 -19.23 -18.35 0.45
CA LEU A 601 -18.84 -19.27 1.53
C LEU A 601 -19.80 -20.46 1.64
N CYS A 602 -21.09 -20.30 1.35
CA CYS A 602 -22.04 -21.42 1.28
C CYS A 602 -21.74 -22.38 0.13
N GLN A 603 -21.43 -21.88 -1.07
CA GLN A 603 -21.01 -22.74 -2.19
C GLN A 603 -19.72 -23.48 -1.86
N LEU A 604 -18.76 -22.82 -1.22
CA LEU A 604 -17.55 -23.49 -0.73
C LEU A 604 -17.89 -24.56 0.31
N GLU A 605 -18.83 -24.31 1.25
CA GLU A 605 -19.29 -25.32 2.23
C GLU A 605 -19.89 -26.54 1.56
N MET A 606 -20.62 -26.34 0.47
CA MET A 606 -21.08 -27.44 -0.37
C MET A 606 -19.87 -28.20 -0.92
N ILE A 607 -18.92 -27.54 -1.57
CA ILE A 607 -17.83 -28.19 -2.32
C ILE A 607 -16.78 -28.86 -1.42
N PHE A 608 -16.24 -28.13 -0.45
CA PHE A 608 -15.07 -28.54 0.34
C PHE A 608 -15.45 -29.29 1.62
N PRO A 609 -14.56 -30.12 2.19
CA PRO A 609 -14.83 -30.81 3.45
C PRO A 609 -14.83 -29.83 4.65
N PRO A 610 -15.49 -30.19 5.77
CA PRO A 610 -15.55 -29.35 6.98
C PRO A 610 -14.17 -28.88 7.49
N SER A 611 -13.15 -29.71 7.30
CA SER A 611 -11.74 -29.43 7.62
C SER A 611 -11.14 -28.20 6.92
N PHE A 612 -11.77 -27.73 5.84
CA PHE A 612 -11.39 -26.53 5.07
C PHE A 612 -11.75 -25.23 5.80
N PHE A 613 -12.85 -25.23 6.54
CA PHE A 613 -13.39 -24.06 7.22
C PHE A 613 -12.67 -23.79 8.54
N THR A 614 -11.46 -23.26 8.44
CA THR A 614 -10.71 -22.73 9.59
C THR A 614 -11.32 -21.39 10.04
N VAL A 615 -10.91 -20.91 11.22
CA VAL A 615 -11.34 -19.59 11.70
C VAL A 615 -11.01 -18.49 10.69
N MET A 616 -9.86 -18.56 10.00
CA MET A 616 -9.48 -17.59 8.97
C MET A 616 -10.44 -17.55 7.79
N VAL A 617 -10.94 -18.71 7.34
CA VAL A 617 -11.95 -18.77 6.27
C VAL A 617 -13.27 -18.17 6.75
N HIS A 618 -13.62 -18.42 8.00
CA HIS A 618 -14.84 -17.86 8.59
C HIS A 618 -14.78 -16.34 8.74
N LEU A 619 -13.64 -15.77 9.16
CA LEU A 619 -13.46 -14.32 9.34
C LEU A 619 -13.72 -13.51 8.05
N VAL A 620 -13.60 -14.13 6.87
CA VAL A 620 -13.90 -13.50 5.58
C VAL A 620 -15.32 -12.92 5.53
N ILE A 621 -16.29 -13.56 6.19
CA ILE A 621 -17.69 -13.08 6.25
C ILE A 621 -17.82 -11.69 6.90
N HIS A 622 -16.85 -11.29 7.74
CA HIS A 622 -16.90 -10.05 8.53
C HIS A 622 -16.10 -8.90 7.91
N LEU A 623 -15.30 -9.15 6.88
CA LEU A 623 -14.37 -8.14 6.35
C LEU A 623 -15.07 -6.92 5.75
N VAL A 624 -16.25 -7.09 5.15
CA VAL A 624 -17.00 -5.97 4.57
C VAL A 624 -17.55 -5.04 5.65
N ALA A 625 -18.14 -5.61 6.70
CA ALA A 625 -18.59 -4.84 7.86
C ALA A 625 -17.41 -4.05 8.47
N GLU A 626 -16.22 -4.66 8.54
CA GLU A 626 -15.03 -3.96 9.01
C GLU A 626 -14.56 -2.84 8.06
N CYS A 627 -14.66 -3.02 6.73
CA CYS A 627 -14.37 -1.94 5.78
C CYS A 627 -15.33 -0.75 5.94
N LYS A 628 -16.61 -1.01 6.21
CA LYS A 628 -17.59 0.07 6.51
C LYS A 628 -17.26 0.80 7.81
N LEU A 629 -16.74 0.09 8.81
CA LEU A 629 -16.33 0.67 10.09
C LEU A 629 -15.01 1.46 9.99
N GLY A 630 -13.96 0.82 9.49
CA GLY A 630 -12.58 1.34 9.51
C GLY A 630 -12.12 2.02 8.22
N GLY A 631 -12.93 2.04 7.17
CA GLY A 631 -12.55 2.56 5.85
C GLY A 631 -11.65 1.61 5.05
N PRO A 632 -11.00 2.12 3.98
CA PRO A 632 -10.21 1.32 3.06
C PRO A 632 -9.13 0.47 3.75
N VAL A 633 -8.93 -0.75 3.27
CA VAL A 633 -8.03 -1.71 3.92
C VAL A 633 -6.57 -1.23 3.85
N HIS A 634 -6.15 -0.51 2.80
CA HIS A 634 -4.76 -0.05 2.57
C HIS A 634 -4.12 0.71 3.76
N TYR A 635 -4.90 1.51 4.50
CA TYR A 635 -4.44 2.19 5.73
C TYR A 635 -4.27 1.27 6.95
N ARG A 636 -4.67 0.01 6.84
CA ARG A 636 -4.74 -0.96 7.94
C ARG A 636 -4.01 -2.27 7.60
N TRP A 637 -3.06 -2.22 6.65
CA TRP A 637 -2.23 -3.39 6.31
C TRP A 637 -1.10 -3.60 7.29
N MET A 638 -0.76 -4.88 7.48
CA MET A 638 0.47 -5.27 8.15
C MET A 638 1.71 -5.21 7.25
N TYR A 639 1.60 -5.07 5.92
CA TYR A 639 2.78 -5.04 5.03
C TYR A 639 3.82 -3.96 5.41
N PRO A 640 3.45 -2.67 5.59
CA PRO A 640 4.44 -1.64 5.94
C PRO A 640 5.04 -1.91 7.31
N VAL A 641 4.20 -2.37 8.25
CA VAL A 641 4.60 -2.68 9.63
C VAL A 641 5.60 -3.83 9.66
N GLU A 642 5.31 -4.97 9.03
CA GLU A 642 6.23 -6.12 8.99
C GLU A 642 7.57 -5.76 8.32
N ARG A 643 7.54 -4.91 7.29
CA ARG A 643 8.75 -4.43 6.61
C ARG A 643 9.58 -3.53 7.51
N TYR A 644 8.93 -2.62 8.24
CA TYR A 644 9.59 -1.78 9.23
C TYR A 644 10.17 -2.61 10.38
N LEU A 645 9.42 -3.57 10.91
CA LEU A 645 9.92 -4.51 11.93
C LEU A 645 11.08 -5.35 11.41
N HIS A 646 11.08 -5.72 10.13
CA HIS A 646 12.22 -6.37 9.49
C HIS A 646 13.45 -5.45 9.42
N ARG A 647 13.28 -4.14 9.17
CA ARG A 647 14.37 -3.14 9.29
C ARG A 647 14.92 -3.11 10.71
N LEU A 648 14.06 -3.01 11.72
CA LEU A 648 14.45 -3.01 13.13
C LEU A 648 15.19 -4.28 13.54
N LYS A 649 14.82 -5.45 13.01
CA LYS A 649 15.54 -6.71 13.26
C LYS A 649 17.02 -6.66 12.86
N PHE A 650 17.43 -5.83 11.89
CA PHE A 650 18.84 -5.66 11.54
C PHE A 650 19.66 -4.90 12.60
N HIS A 651 19.00 -4.16 13.49
CA HIS A 651 19.63 -3.47 14.61
C HIS A 651 20.00 -4.40 15.76
N VAL A 652 19.46 -5.63 15.80
CA VAL A 652 19.81 -6.61 16.83
C VAL A 652 21.25 -7.11 16.65
N ARG A 653 22.19 -6.48 17.38
CA ARG A 653 23.60 -6.89 17.43
C ARG A 653 23.89 -7.81 18.61
N ASN A 654 23.20 -7.63 19.72
CA ASN A 654 23.27 -8.52 20.88
C ASN A 654 21.93 -9.25 21.08
N LYS A 655 21.92 -10.57 20.87
CA LYS A 655 20.73 -11.41 21.06
C LYS A 655 20.35 -11.61 22.52
N THR A 656 21.22 -11.29 23.48
CA THR A 656 20.90 -11.36 24.92
C THR A 656 20.17 -10.10 25.42
N ALA A 657 20.25 -9.00 24.67
CA ALA A 657 19.53 -7.75 24.92
C ALA A 657 19.06 -7.14 23.58
N PRO A 658 18.11 -7.79 22.88
CA PRO A 658 17.69 -7.37 21.55
C PRO A 658 16.97 -6.02 21.57
N GLU A 659 16.17 -5.71 22.59
CA GLU A 659 15.47 -4.42 22.74
C GLU A 659 16.47 -3.27 22.87
N GLY A 660 17.46 -3.42 23.75
CA GLY A 660 18.53 -2.43 23.90
C GLY A 660 19.35 -2.25 22.62
N SER A 661 19.59 -3.34 21.88
CA SER A 661 20.27 -3.27 20.58
C SER A 661 19.45 -2.52 19.53
N ILE A 662 18.13 -2.75 19.50
CA ILE A 662 17.21 -2.07 18.57
C ILE A 662 17.12 -0.58 18.92
N ALA A 663 16.91 -0.24 20.19
CA ALA A 663 16.83 1.15 20.65
C ALA A 663 18.12 1.91 20.30
N GLU A 664 19.29 1.32 20.56
CA GLU A 664 20.58 1.92 20.22
C GLU A 664 20.77 2.10 18.70
N GLY A 665 20.44 1.08 17.90
CA GLY A 665 20.53 1.18 16.45
C GLY A 665 19.57 2.20 15.85
N TYR A 666 18.37 2.29 16.41
CA TYR A 666 17.35 3.25 16.00
C TYR A 666 17.73 4.70 16.33
N LEU A 667 18.20 4.97 17.56
CA LEU A 667 18.68 6.30 17.97
C LEU A 667 19.82 6.83 17.07
N LEU A 668 20.66 5.93 16.59
CA LEU A 668 21.74 6.26 15.69
C LEU A 668 21.26 6.51 14.25
N GLU A 669 20.18 5.83 13.85
CA GLU A 669 19.54 5.98 12.54
C GLU A 669 18.81 7.33 12.40
N GLU A 670 17.83 7.64 13.26
CA GLU A 670 18.00 8.74 14.20
C GLU A 670 18.75 10.00 13.77
N LEU A 671 19.83 10.14 14.53
CA LEU A 671 20.88 11.10 14.39
C LEU A 671 21.40 11.21 12.94
N LEU A 672 21.63 10.10 12.24
CA LEU A 672 22.14 10.14 10.86
C LEU A 672 21.15 10.72 9.88
N THR A 673 19.86 10.45 10.08
CA THR A 673 18.78 11.03 9.29
C THR A 673 18.75 12.54 9.49
N PHE A 674 18.85 13.01 10.73
CA PHE A 674 18.99 14.44 11.02
C PHE A 674 20.25 15.05 10.35
N CYS A 675 21.42 14.43 10.52
CA CYS A 675 22.66 14.87 9.88
C CYS A 675 22.52 14.97 8.36
N SER A 676 21.75 14.06 7.75
CA SER A 676 21.59 13.98 6.30
C SER A 676 20.88 15.18 5.68
N ARG A 677 20.07 15.93 6.45
CA ARG A 677 19.43 17.17 5.97
C ARG A 677 20.44 18.27 5.60
N TYR A 678 21.64 18.17 6.14
CA TYR A 678 22.72 19.15 5.94
C TYR A 678 23.84 18.60 5.03
N LEU A 679 23.66 17.42 4.42
CA LEU A 679 24.60 16.81 3.47
C LEU A 679 24.23 17.13 2.02
N GLU A 680 24.75 18.23 1.47
CA GLU A 680 24.46 18.63 0.08
C GLU A 680 25.10 17.71 -0.99
N SER A 681 26.18 16.98 -0.64
CA SER A 681 26.98 16.20 -1.60
C SER A 681 26.75 14.67 -1.56
N ALA A 682 25.72 14.20 -0.85
CA ALA A 682 25.42 12.77 -0.68
C ALA A 682 23.95 12.46 -0.96
N GLN A 683 23.69 11.26 -1.48
CA GLN A 683 22.34 10.73 -1.58
C GLN A 683 21.86 10.35 -0.16
N THR A 684 20.71 10.85 0.24
CA THR A 684 20.09 10.69 1.56
C THR A 684 18.70 10.05 1.40
N VAL A 685 18.03 9.76 2.51
CA VAL A 685 16.62 9.30 2.49
C VAL A 685 15.72 10.37 1.82
N PHE A 686 16.05 11.65 1.97
CA PHE A 686 15.23 12.78 1.52
C PHE A 686 15.41 13.20 0.06
N ASN A 687 16.53 12.83 -0.60
CA ASN A 687 16.82 13.26 -1.97
C ASN A 687 16.96 12.08 -2.95
N ARG A 688 16.59 10.87 -2.53
CA ARG A 688 16.64 9.67 -3.37
C ARG A 688 15.53 9.74 -4.42
N PRO A 689 15.83 9.68 -5.73
CA PRO A 689 14.81 9.70 -6.75
C PRO A 689 13.92 8.45 -6.66
N SER A 690 12.63 8.63 -6.95
CA SER A 690 11.63 7.55 -6.98
C SER A 690 12.03 6.44 -7.99
N ARG A 691 11.43 5.25 -7.83
CA ARG A 691 11.79 4.07 -8.65
C ARG A 691 11.50 4.25 -10.15
N ASN A 692 10.46 5.02 -10.47
CA ASN A 692 10.03 5.36 -11.82
C ASN A 692 9.79 6.89 -11.88
N PRO A 693 10.85 7.72 -11.92
CA PRO A 693 10.65 9.15 -12.02
C PRO A 693 10.01 9.46 -13.37
N ASP A 694 8.98 10.31 -13.36
CA ASP A 694 8.30 10.70 -14.59
C ASP A 694 9.29 11.34 -15.57
N ASP A 695 9.00 11.14 -16.87
CA ASP A 695 9.88 11.50 -17.99
C ASP A 695 11.25 10.81 -18.02
N SER A 696 11.45 9.73 -17.24
CA SER A 696 12.64 8.89 -17.37
C SER A 696 12.70 8.22 -18.75
N LYS A 697 13.56 8.76 -19.62
CA LYS A 697 13.77 8.29 -20.99
C LYS A 697 14.92 7.28 -21.05
N GLY A 698 14.76 6.26 -21.91
CA GLY A 698 15.87 5.36 -22.28
C GLY A 698 16.90 6.06 -23.18
N LYS A 699 17.90 5.29 -23.64
CA LYS A 699 18.82 5.76 -24.68
C LYS A 699 18.05 6.30 -25.88
N VAL A 700 18.33 7.55 -26.24
CA VAL A 700 17.70 8.27 -27.35
C VAL A 700 18.50 8.05 -28.62
N LEU A 701 17.80 7.84 -29.73
CA LEU A 701 18.39 7.77 -31.07
C LEU A 701 17.64 8.72 -31.99
N ASP A 702 18.36 9.56 -32.73
CA ASP A 702 17.76 10.35 -33.80
C ASP A 702 17.50 9.43 -35.00
N VAL A 703 16.25 9.40 -35.46
CA VAL A 703 15.81 8.57 -36.58
C VAL A 703 15.13 9.43 -37.63
N ARG A 704 15.49 9.22 -38.90
CA ARG A 704 14.77 9.82 -40.02
C ARG A 704 13.54 8.96 -40.33
N LEU A 705 12.35 9.55 -40.24
CA LEU A 705 11.11 8.86 -40.55
C LEU A 705 10.96 8.65 -42.05
N ASP A 706 10.61 7.43 -42.46
CA ASP A 706 10.15 7.17 -43.82
C ASP A 706 8.78 7.82 -44.07
N PHE A 707 8.41 7.97 -45.35
CA PHE A 707 7.19 8.67 -45.74
C PHE A 707 5.93 8.04 -45.16
N THR A 708 5.88 6.71 -45.04
CA THR A 708 4.73 5.98 -44.50
C THR A 708 4.56 6.28 -43.02
N VAL A 709 5.61 6.10 -42.23
CA VAL A 709 5.60 6.35 -40.78
C VAL A 709 5.34 7.82 -40.48
N TRP A 710 5.95 8.72 -41.25
CA TRP A 710 5.73 10.17 -41.11
C TRP A 710 4.27 10.53 -41.35
N THR A 711 3.65 10.00 -42.42
CA THR A 711 2.25 10.30 -42.77
C THR A 711 1.28 9.71 -41.76
N GLN A 712 1.49 8.46 -41.34
CA GLN A 712 0.66 7.79 -40.32
C GLN A 712 0.68 8.59 -39.00
N ALA A 713 1.87 8.98 -38.54
CA ALA A 713 2.03 9.70 -37.29
C ALA A 713 1.45 11.13 -37.36
N HIS A 714 1.70 11.84 -38.47
CA HIS A 714 1.14 13.17 -38.69
C HIS A 714 -0.39 13.13 -38.73
N ARG A 715 -0.97 12.18 -39.46
CA ARG A 715 -2.42 11.96 -39.51
C ARG A 715 -2.99 11.72 -38.12
N TYR A 716 -2.39 10.84 -37.33
CA TYR A 716 -2.89 10.54 -36.00
C TYR A 716 -2.97 11.79 -35.11
N ILE A 717 -1.91 12.61 -35.11
CA ILE A 717 -1.85 13.86 -34.33
C ILE A 717 -2.97 14.83 -34.75
N LEU A 718 -3.18 15.02 -36.05
CA LEU A 718 -4.22 15.93 -36.53
C LEU A 718 -5.64 15.44 -36.21
N PHE A 719 -5.86 14.13 -36.15
CA PHE A 719 -7.17 13.54 -35.83
C PHE A 719 -7.49 13.50 -34.33
N ASN A 720 -6.46 13.54 -33.47
CA ASN A 720 -6.59 13.42 -32.02
C ASN A 720 -6.23 14.70 -31.26
N SER A 721 -6.21 15.85 -31.95
CA SER A 721 -5.99 17.15 -31.34
C SER A 721 -7.17 18.08 -31.61
N ASP A 722 -7.65 18.73 -30.56
CA ASP A 722 -8.85 19.57 -30.60
C ASP A 722 -8.68 20.81 -31.48
N ASP A 723 -7.44 21.31 -31.58
CA ASP A 723 -7.07 22.47 -32.41
C ASP A 723 -7.46 22.29 -33.88
N PHE A 724 -7.51 21.03 -34.36
CA PHE A 724 -7.79 20.73 -35.77
C PHE A 724 -9.24 20.30 -36.03
N THR A 725 -10.06 20.18 -34.99
CA THR A 725 -11.47 19.77 -35.09
C THR A 725 -12.27 20.61 -36.09
N PRO A 726 -12.17 21.95 -36.10
CA PRO A 726 -12.91 22.77 -37.07
C PRO A 726 -12.57 22.43 -38.52
N PHE A 727 -11.29 22.17 -38.81
CA PHE A 727 -10.82 21.82 -40.14
C PHE A 727 -11.25 20.40 -40.53
N ARG A 728 -11.25 19.44 -39.60
CA ARG A 728 -11.78 18.09 -39.84
C ARG A 728 -13.25 18.14 -40.22
N MET A 729 -14.05 18.88 -39.47
CA MET A 729 -15.47 19.07 -39.76
C MET A 729 -15.67 19.73 -41.13
N MET A 730 -14.90 20.77 -41.45
CA MET A 730 -14.96 21.45 -42.75
C MET A 730 -14.62 20.52 -43.92
N HIS A 731 -13.54 19.72 -43.81
CA HIS A 731 -13.19 18.78 -44.87
C HIS A 731 -14.24 17.68 -45.04
N LEU A 732 -14.78 17.16 -43.94
CA LEU A 732 -15.84 16.15 -43.99
C LEU A 732 -17.10 16.71 -44.66
N GLU A 733 -17.46 17.95 -44.37
CA GLU A 733 -18.59 18.65 -45.00
C GLU A 733 -18.34 18.91 -46.50
N ILE A 734 -17.12 19.29 -46.88
CA ILE A 734 -16.74 19.42 -48.30
C ILE A 734 -16.93 18.09 -49.02
N LEU A 735 -16.45 16.98 -48.44
CA LEU A 735 -16.57 15.65 -49.04
C LEU A 735 -18.03 15.20 -49.16
N ARG A 736 -18.88 15.50 -48.18
CA ARG A 736 -20.33 15.23 -48.27
C ARG A 736 -20.97 15.99 -49.44
N ASN A 737 -20.57 17.24 -49.66
CA ASN A 737 -21.13 18.08 -50.70
C ASN A 737 -20.57 17.81 -52.11
N THR A 738 -19.36 17.26 -52.24
CA THR A 738 -18.77 16.91 -53.55
C THR A 738 -19.06 15.48 -54.02
N ILE A 739 -19.46 14.58 -53.12
CA ILE A 739 -19.74 13.17 -53.44
C ILE A 739 -21.26 12.97 -53.58
N ASP A 740 -21.70 12.41 -54.71
CA ASP A 740 -23.13 12.11 -54.96
C ASP A 740 -23.66 11.11 -53.91
N GLU A 741 -24.59 11.56 -53.06
CA GLU A 741 -25.12 10.84 -51.89
C GLU A 741 -25.75 9.49 -52.23
N ARG A 742 -26.09 9.23 -53.50
CA ARG A 742 -26.78 8.00 -53.90
C ARG A 742 -25.90 6.76 -53.89
N HIS A 743 -24.56 6.87 -53.85
CA HIS A 743 -23.65 5.73 -54.13
C HIS A 743 -22.48 5.51 -53.17
N VAL A 744 -22.33 6.27 -52.06
CA VAL A 744 -21.18 6.12 -51.16
C VAL A 744 -21.64 5.85 -49.72
N SER A 745 -21.15 4.75 -49.13
CA SER A 745 -21.43 4.43 -47.72
C SER A 745 -20.71 5.39 -46.78
N ASN A 746 -21.25 5.58 -45.57
CA ASN A 746 -20.58 6.37 -44.53
C ASN A 746 -19.16 5.87 -44.22
N GLU A 747 -18.92 4.56 -44.31
CA GLU A 747 -17.59 3.96 -44.11
C GLU A 747 -16.59 4.41 -45.19
N GLU A 748 -17.01 4.42 -46.46
CA GLU A 748 -16.16 4.86 -47.57
C GLU A 748 -15.92 6.38 -47.53
N LEU A 749 -16.91 7.16 -47.10
CA LEU A 749 -16.75 8.60 -46.86
C LEU A 749 -15.70 8.87 -45.77
N GLN A 750 -15.78 8.17 -44.62
CA GLN A 750 -14.83 8.33 -43.53
C GLN A 750 -13.42 7.90 -43.92
N LYS A 751 -13.30 6.81 -44.68
CA LYS A 751 -12.02 6.34 -45.22
C LYS A 751 -11.37 7.39 -46.13
N ARG A 752 -12.14 7.98 -47.06
CA ARG A 752 -11.65 9.07 -47.91
C ARG A 752 -11.25 10.30 -47.10
N HIS A 753 -12.05 10.65 -46.10
CA HIS A 753 -11.74 11.74 -45.19
C HIS A 753 -10.38 11.51 -44.51
N GLN A 754 -10.15 10.32 -43.95
CA GLN A 754 -8.89 9.95 -43.28
C GLN A 754 -7.70 9.92 -44.24
N ASP A 755 -7.88 9.45 -45.48
CA ASP A 755 -6.81 9.35 -46.47
C ASP A 755 -6.41 10.71 -47.09
N GLN A 756 -7.37 11.63 -47.25
CA GLN A 756 -7.15 12.89 -47.97
C GLN A 756 -6.90 14.10 -47.07
N PHE A 757 -7.32 14.05 -45.80
CA PHE A 757 -7.34 15.22 -44.91
C PHE A 757 -5.98 15.91 -44.77
N CYS A 758 -4.88 15.18 -44.56
CA CYS A 758 -3.56 15.81 -44.35
C CYS A 758 -3.12 16.64 -45.56
N ASN A 759 -3.28 16.09 -46.77
CA ASN A 759 -2.94 16.79 -48.01
C ASN A 759 -3.88 17.98 -48.25
N TRP A 760 -5.18 17.78 -48.05
CA TRP A 760 -6.16 18.85 -48.17
C TRP A 760 -5.88 19.99 -47.18
N PHE A 761 -5.53 19.67 -45.92
CA PHE A 761 -5.29 20.66 -44.87
C PHE A 761 -4.04 21.49 -45.17
N GLN A 762 -2.98 20.83 -45.66
CA GLN A 762 -1.80 21.51 -46.16
C GLN A 762 -2.15 22.47 -47.32
N ASP A 763 -2.85 21.98 -48.35
CA ASP A 763 -3.22 22.76 -49.52
C ASP A 763 -4.16 23.93 -49.16
N TYR A 764 -5.09 23.71 -48.24
CA TYR A 764 -6.04 24.72 -47.77
C TYR A 764 -5.31 25.90 -47.12
N VAL A 765 -4.36 25.63 -46.21
CA VAL A 765 -3.56 26.68 -45.54
C VAL A 765 -2.56 27.33 -46.50
N MET A 766 -2.01 26.57 -47.46
CA MET A 766 -1.05 27.11 -48.45
C MET A 766 -1.70 28.03 -49.49
N LYS A 767 -3.01 27.91 -49.73
CA LYS A 767 -3.76 28.81 -50.63
C LYS A 767 -4.13 30.15 -50.01
N MET A 768 -4.11 30.25 -48.68
CA MET A 768 -4.41 31.49 -47.96
C MET A 768 -3.28 32.51 -48.08
N ASP A 769 -3.64 33.79 -47.98
CA ASP A 769 -2.68 34.89 -47.89
C ASP A 769 -2.09 35.05 -46.47
N ASP A 770 -1.11 35.95 -46.31
CA ASP A 770 -0.40 36.11 -45.05
C ASP A 770 -1.27 36.69 -43.91
N ASN A 771 -2.30 37.47 -44.23
CA ASN A 771 -3.24 37.99 -43.24
C ASN A 771 -4.19 36.88 -42.77
N GLU A 772 -4.76 36.11 -43.71
CA GLU A 772 -5.63 34.95 -43.42
C GLU A 772 -4.89 33.89 -42.58
N ARG A 773 -3.61 33.63 -42.87
CA ARG A 773 -2.80 32.70 -42.06
C ARG A 773 -2.49 33.22 -40.67
N SER A 774 -2.38 34.53 -40.49
CA SER A 774 -2.15 35.14 -39.18
C SER A 774 -3.34 34.89 -38.24
N GLU A 775 -4.56 34.91 -38.79
CA GLU A 775 -5.81 34.68 -38.04
C GLU A 775 -5.99 33.23 -37.58
N LEU A 776 -5.44 32.24 -38.31
CA LEU A 776 -5.53 30.81 -37.95
C LEU A 776 -4.68 30.42 -36.73
N GLY A 777 -3.72 31.26 -36.33
CA GLY A 777 -2.79 30.99 -35.26
C GLY A 777 -1.56 30.16 -35.68
N HIS A 778 -0.42 30.45 -35.04
CA HIS A 778 0.89 29.91 -35.42
C HIS A 778 0.95 28.37 -35.41
N LYS A 779 0.30 27.72 -34.44
CA LYS A 779 0.26 26.25 -34.31
C LYS A 779 -0.37 25.59 -35.54
N VAL A 780 -1.53 26.09 -35.98
CA VAL A 780 -2.29 25.55 -37.13
C VAL A 780 -1.46 25.64 -38.41
N VAL A 781 -0.84 26.80 -38.65
CA VAL A 781 0.02 27.03 -39.83
C VAL A 781 1.26 26.15 -39.82
N MET A 782 1.87 25.91 -38.67
CA MET A 782 3.05 25.03 -38.59
C MET A 782 2.68 23.55 -38.68
N HIS A 783 1.52 23.15 -38.16
CA HIS A 783 1.06 21.76 -38.25
C HIS A 783 0.55 21.39 -39.64
N SER A 784 0.05 22.33 -40.44
CA SER A 784 -0.35 22.06 -41.84
C SER A 784 0.83 21.70 -42.75
N LYS A 785 2.06 22.09 -42.38
CA LYS A 785 3.30 21.70 -43.08
C LYS A 785 3.79 20.30 -42.73
N GLY A 786 3.18 19.68 -41.70
CA GLY A 786 3.62 18.43 -41.13
C GLY A 786 4.86 18.54 -40.24
N PRO A 787 5.22 17.44 -39.55
CA PRO A 787 6.32 17.45 -38.60
C PRO A 787 7.70 17.41 -39.25
N LEU A 788 8.74 17.70 -38.45
CA LEU A 788 10.13 17.47 -38.83
C LEU A 788 10.35 16.00 -39.22
N GLN A 789 11.16 15.79 -40.27
CA GLN A 789 11.44 14.43 -40.77
C GLN A 789 12.36 13.62 -39.81
N VAL A 790 13.08 14.31 -38.93
CA VAL A 790 13.91 13.68 -37.89
C VAL A 790 13.10 13.65 -36.59
N ALA A 791 12.91 12.45 -36.05
CA ALA A 791 12.25 12.19 -34.78
C ALA A 791 13.24 11.54 -33.80
N LYS A 792 12.91 11.55 -32.52
CA LYS A 792 13.66 10.82 -31.49
C LYS A 792 12.98 9.50 -31.20
N GLU A 793 13.73 8.41 -31.20
CA GLU A 793 13.22 7.07 -30.88
C GLU A 793 13.76 6.58 -29.53
N PHE A 794 12.88 5.96 -28.75
CA PHE A 794 13.18 5.45 -27.41
C PHE A 794 12.91 3.94 -27.32
N LYS A 795 13.75 3.23 -26.57
CA LYS A 795 13.50 1.81 -26.22
C LYS A 795 12.62 1.64 -24.97
N ARG A 796 12.59 2.67 -24.12
CA ARG A 796 11.77 2.75 -22.90
C ARG A 796 11.41 4.21 -22.61
N ILE A 797 10.28 4.41 -21.98
CA ILE A 797 9.86 5.71 -21.42
C ILE A 797 9.01 5.47 -20.16
N VAL A 798 9.00 6.42 -19.24
CA VAL A 798 8.06 6.46 -18.10
C VAL A 798 7.13 7.64 -18.32
N ILE A 799 5.83 7.39 -18.31
CA ILE A 799 4.76 8.40 -18.50
C ILE A 799 3.65 8.09 -17.50
N ASN A 800 3.18 9.09 -16.76
CA ASN A 800 2.13 8.97 -15.74
C ASN A 800 2.44 7.84 -14.73
N GLY A 801 3.63 7.86 -14.15
CA GLY A 801 4.13 6.85 -13.21
C GLY A 801 4.34 5.44 -13.80
N THR A 802 4.11 5.26 -15.10
CA THR A 802 4.06 3.95 -15.76
C THR A 802 5.20 3.75 -16.73
N LYS A 803 5.94 2.66 -16.54
CA LYS A 803 7.08 2.30 -17.38
C LYS A 803 6.62 1.54 -18.63
N TYR A 804 6.89 2.08 -19.81
CA TYR A 804 6.64 1.43 -21.09
C TYR A 804 7.94 0.97 -21.75
N ARG A 805 7.92 -0.20 -22.41
CA ARG A 805 9.05 -0.76 -23.15
C ARG A 805 8.58 -1.29 -24.49
N THR A 806 9.39 -1.15 -25.53
CA THR A 806 9.09 -1.79 -26.81
C THR A 806 9.22 -3.30 -26.68
N ARG A 807 8.37 -4.07 -27.39
CA ARG A 807 8.36 -5.54 -27.38
C ARG A 807 9.75 -6.12 -27.68
N ASN A 808 10.48 -5.52 -28.62
CA ASN A 808 11.84 -5.94 -28.97
C ASN A 808 12.83 -5.74 -27.81
N TYR A 809 12.73 -4.64 -27.07
CA TYR A 809 13.59 -4.36 -25.91
C TYR A 809 13.23 -5.20 -24.68
N GLU A 810 12.00 -5.69 -24.63
CA GLU A 810 11.50 -6.61 -23.62
C GLU A 810 11.96 -8.06 -23.82
N ASN A 811 12.32 -8.43 -25.06
CA ASN A 811 12.75 -9.80 -25.36
C ASN A 811 13.93 -10.23 -24.47
N GLY A 812 13.85 -11.44 -23.91
CA GLY A 812 14.80 -11.97 -22.93
C GLY A 812 14.65 -11.45 -21.50
N LYS A 813 13.75 -10.50 -21.21
CA LYS A 813 13.49 -10.01 -19.84
C LYS A 813 12.45 -10.85 -19.12
N LYS A 814 12.51 -10.79 -17.78
CA LYS A 814 11.57 -11.45 -16.86
C LYS A 814 10.27 -10.65 -16.61
N THR A 815 10.23 -9.37 -17.00
CA THR A 815 9.07 -8.48 -16.85
C THR A 815 8.51 -8.06 -18.20
N GLN A 816 7.22 -7.72 -18.26
CA GLN A 816 6.57 -7.17 -19.45
C GLN A 816 6.01 -5.76 -19.22
N ASN A 817 6.24 -4.84 -20.14
CA ASN A 817 5.82 -3.44 -20.11
C ASN A 817 5.41 -2.94 -21.50
N CYS A 818 5.18 -3.85 -22.46
CA CYS A 818 4.79 -3.50 -23.83
C CYS A 818 3.28 -3.53 -24.08
N GLY A 819 2.46 -4.04 -23.14
CA GLY A 819 1.02 -4.06 -23.32
C GLY A 819 0.39 -2.69 -23.10
N VAL A 820 -0.47 -2.29 -24.02
CA VAL A 820 -1.23 -1.04 -23.97
C VAL A 820 -2.71 -1.30 -24.22
N SER A 821 -3.56 -0.46 -23.61
CA SER A 821 -4.97 -0.39 -23.93
C SER A 821 -5.43 1.05 -24.15
N VAL A 822 -6.43 1.22 -25.01
CA VAL A 822 -7.12 2.49 -25.24
C VAL A 822 -8.61 2.26 -24.98
N CYS A 823 -9.20 3.08 -24.12
CA CYS A 823 -10.65 3.09 -23.94
C CYS A 823 -11.23 4.11 -24.92
N ILE A 824 -12.28 3.71 -25.64
CA ILE A 824 -13.06 4.61 -26.50
C ILE A 824 -14.32 4.96 -25.72
N GLU A 825 -14.69 6.25 -25.66
CA GLU A 825 -15.97 6.68 -25.12
C GLU A 825 -17.09 5.87 -25.80
N ASP A 826 -17.86 5.12 -25.01
CA ASP A 826 -18.95 4.23 -25.45
C ASP A 826 -18.58 3.02 -26.35
N GLY A 827 -17.31 2.54 -26.32
CA GLY A 827 -16.86 1.39 -27.12
C GLY A 827 -16.03 0.33 -26.36
N PRO A 828 -15.80 -0.87 -26.96
CA PRO A 828 -14.91 -1.87 -26.37
C PRO A 828 -13.46 -1.36 -26.33
N ALA A 829 -12.75 -1.65 -25.25
CA ALA A 829 -11.34 -1.26 -25.13
C ALA A 829 -10.48 -1.97 -26.20
N TRP A 830 -9.58 -1.21 -26.82
CA TRP A 830 -8.61 -1.73 -27.79
C TRP A 830 -7.35 -2.17 -27.06
N TYR A 831 -6.78 -3.29 -27.48
CA TYR A 831 -5.59 -3.88 -26.85
C TYR A 831 -4.47 -4.06 -27.86
N GLY A 832 -3.28 -3.62 -27.49
CA GLY A 832 -2.12 -3.58 -28.37
C GLY A 832 -0.82 -3.95 -27.69
N GLN A 833 0.19 -4.19 -28.52
CA GLN A 833 1.56 -4.42 -28.09
C GLN A 833 2.49 -3.38 -28.71
N LEU A 834 3.19 -2.64 -27.86
CA LEU A 834 4.07 -1.53 -28.21
C LEU A 834 5.30 -2.01 -28.97
N THR A 835 5.44 -1.58 -30.22
CA THR A 835 6.56 -1.92 -31.10
C THR A 835 7.59 -0.80 -31.20
N ARG A 836 7.18 0.48 -31.23
CA ARG A 836 8.07 1.65 -31.30
C ARG A 836 7.57 2.81 -30.44
N ILE A 837 8.49 3.63 -29.94
CA ILE A 837 8.19 4.88 -29.22
C ILE A 837 8.93 6.00 -29.94
N ILE A 838 8.21 7.00 -30.45
CA ILE A 838 8.80 8.13 -31.16
C ILE A 838 8.31 9.46 -30.58
N GLU A 839 9.21 10.42 -30.42
CA GLU A 839 8.90 11.82 -30.13
C GLU A 839 9.08 12.62 -31.42
N ILE A 840 7.97 13.17 -31.91
CA ILE A 840 7.89 13.99 -33.12
C ILE A 840 7.84 15.45 -32.73
N MET A 841 8.55 16.28 -33.48
CA MET A 841 8.59 17.73 -33.28
C MET A 841 8.05 18.46 -34.52
N TYR A 842 7.31 19.54 -34.29
CA TYR A 842 6.87 20.47 -35.33
C TYR A 842 7.72 21.75 -35.33
N TYR A 843 7.57 22.56 -36.37
CA TYR A 843 8.32 23.80 -36.57
C TYR A 843 8.02 24.89 -35.54
N ASP A 844 6.89 24.80 -34.85
CA ASP A 844 6.52 25.69 -33.74
C ASP A 844 7.12 25.28 -32.38
N GLY A 845 7.86 24.18 -32.34
CA GLY A 845 8.42 23.61 -31.11
C GLY A 845 7.50 22.62 -30.39
N SER A 846 6.27 22.39 -30.87
CA SER A 846 5.35 21.40 -30.32
C SER A 846 5.95 19.99 -30.40
N ARG A 847 5.82 19.21 -29.31
CA ARG A 847 6.34 17.84 -29.21
C ARG A 847 5.24 16.85 -28.89
N TYR A 848 5.22 15.73 -29.59
CA TYR A 848 4.25 14.66 -29.37
C TYR A 848 4.97 13.31 -29.24
N VAL A 849 4.68 12.59 -28.16
CA VAL A 849 5.18 11.24 -27.94
C VAL A 849 4.12 10.24 -28.39
N LEU A 850 4.43 9.49 -29.44
CA LEU A 850 3.56 8.50 -30.07
C LEU A 850 4.09 7.08 -29.84
N PHE A 851 3.16 6.17 -29.62
CA PHE A 851 3.38 4.75 -29.50
C PHE A 851 2.90 4.06 -30.78
N LYS A 852 3.79 3.33 -31.46
CA LYS A 852 3.41 2.43 -32.56
C LYS A 852 3.06 1.07 -31.97
N CYS A 853 1.89 0.54 -32.27
CA CYS A 853 1.37 -0.68 -31.66
C CYS A 853 0.86 -1.68 -32.71
N ASP A 854 0.99 -2.97 -32.38
CA ASP A 854 0.25 -4.04 -33.06
C ASP A 854 -1.09 -4.21 -32.34
N TRP A 855 -2.18 -3.76 -32.96
CA TRP A 855 -3.53 -3.81 -32.40
C TRP A 855 -4.23 -5.13 -32.73
N ALA A 856 -4.78 -5.80 -31.72
CA ALA A 856 -5.60 -6.99 -31.90
C ALA A 856 -6.95 -6.64 -32.56
N ASP A 857 -7.44 -7.51 -33.45
CA ASP A 857 -8.74 -7.34 -34.10
C ASP A 857 -9.89 -7.46 -33.10
N VAL A 858 -10.48 -6.31 -32.73
CA VAL A 858 -11.58 -6.23 -31.75
C VAL A 858 -12.90 -6.83 -32.25
N THR A 859 -12.96 -7.32 -33.50
CA THR A 859 -14.12 -8.08 -34.00
C THR A 859 -14.31 -9.35 -33.17
N ARG A 860 -15.45 -9.44 -32.47
CA ARG A 860 -15.77 -10.55 -31.55
C ARG A 860 -15.60 -11.91 -32.24
N GLY A 861 -14.78 -12.77 -31.63
CA GLY A 861 -14.47 -14.12 -32.13
C GLY A 861 -13.25 -14.23 -33.04
N LYS A 862 -12.64 -13.11 -33.48
CA LYS A 862 -11.37 -13.10 -34.24
C LYS A 862 -10.17 -12.80 -33.36
N GLY A 863 -9.94 -11.52 -33.05
CA GLY A 863 -8.81 -11.06 -32.22
C GLY A 863 -9.22 -10.74 -30.78
N PHE A 864 -10.51 -10.74 -30.46
CA PHE A 864 -11.04 -10.49 -29.11
C PHE A 864 -12.20 -11.44 -28.77
N LYS A 865 -12.25 -11.93 -27.54
CA LYS A 865 -13.41 -12.63 -26.96
C LYS A 865 -13.42 -12.51 -25.44
N GLU A 866 -14.60 -12.70 -24.86
CA GLU A 866 -14.75 -12.95 -23.43
C GLU A 866 -15.03 -14.43 -23.21
N ASP A 867 -14.46 -15.00 -22.16
CA ASP A 867 -14.78 -16.37 -21.77
C ASP A 867 -16.00 -16.45 -20.86
N GLU A 868 -16.35 -17.68 -20.48
CA GLU A 868 -17.51 -17.96 -19.63
C GLU A 868 -17.41 -17.42 -18.19
N PHE A 869 -16.24 -16.93 -17.77
CA PHE A 869 -15.99 -16.33 -16.47
C PHE A 869 -15.82 -14.80 -16.55
N GLY A 870 -15.98 -14.20 -17.74
CA GLY A 870 -15.88 -12.77 -17.97
C GLY A 870 -14.44 -12.24 -18.16
N PHE A 871 -13.44 -13.11 -18.39
CA PHE A 871 -12.09 -12.63 -18.71
C PHE A 871 -12.01 -12.19 -20.17
N SER A 872 -11.45 -11.00 -20.41
CA SER A 872 -11.08 -10.55 -21.75
C SER A 872 -9.85 -11.30 -22.26
N LEU A 873 -9.98 -11.95 -23.42
CA LEU A 873 -8.88 -12.59 -24.14
C LEU A 873 -8.63 -11.90 -25.48
N VAL A 874 -7.35 -11.78 -25.82
CA VAL A 874 -6.91 -11.23 -27.10
C VAL A 874 -6.01 -12.20 -27.85
N ASN A 875 -6.07 -12.14 -29.18
CA ASN A 875 -5.28 -12.97 -30.08
C ASN A 875 -4.51 -12.11 -31.09
N PHE A 876 -3.22 -11.94 -30.83
CA PHE A 876 -2.31 -11.15 -31.67
C PHE A 876 -1.94 -11.82 -33.00
N SER A 877 -2.40 -13.05 -33.28
CA SER A 877 -2.32 -13.63 -34.63
C SER A 877 -3.34 -13.00 -35.59
N HIS A 878 -4.33 -12.28 -35.07
CA HIS A 878 -5.30 -11.52 -35.85
C HIS A 878 -5.17 -10.03 -35.51
N LEU A 879 -4.38 -9.31 -36.30
CA LEU A 879 -4.18 -7.88 -36.16
C LEU A 879 -5.20 -7.11 -37.03
N VAL A 880 -5.64 -5.95 -36.56
CA VAL A 880 -6.51 -5.04 -37.34
C VAL A 880 -5.85 -4.65 -38.67
N HIS A 881 -4.53 -4.44 -38.63
CA HIS A 881 -3.72 -4.12 -39.79
C HIS A 881 -2.25 -4.48 -39.57
N THR A 882 -1.44 -4.43 -40.62
CA THR A 882 0.00 -4.72 -40.54
C THR A 882 0.85 -3.56 -40.02
N GLY A 883 0.33 -2.34 -40.05
CA GLY A 883 1.06 -1.12 -39.73
C GLY A 883 2.08 -0.70 -40.81
N ASN A 884 2.04 -1.35 -41.98
CA ASN A 884 2.98 -1.15 -43.10
C ASN A 884 2.36 -0.39 -44.27
N ARG A 885 1.02 -0.31 -44.36
CA ARG A 885 0.36 0.49 -45.39
C ARG A 885 0.15 1.91 -44.88
N ILE A 886 0.24 2.90 -45.77
CA ILE A 886 0.03 4.31 -45.41
C ILE A 886 -1.37 4.58 -44.83
N THR A 887 -2.35 3.77 -45.23
CA THR A 887 -3.73 3.80 -44.74
C THR A 887 -3.89 3.16 -43.36
N ASP A 888 -2.93 2.36 -42.88
CA ASP A 888 -2.99 1.72 -41.56
C ASP A 888 -2.86 2.78 -40.46
N ASP A 889 -3.50 2.57 -39.31
CA ASP A 889 -3.46 3.52 -38.17
C ASP A 889 -2.79 2.92 -36.92
N PRO A 890 -1.46 2.68 -36.96
CA PRO A 890 -0.77 1.95 -35.90
C PRO A 890 -0.37 2.82 -34.71
N PHE A 891 -0.61 4.14 -34.75
CA PHE A 891 -0.13 5.07 -33.74
C PHE A 891 -1.19 5.39 -32.68
N VAL A 892 -0.74 5.76 -31.50
CA VAL A 892 -1.56 6.30 -30.41
C VAL A 892 -0.76 7.34 -29.63
N LEU A 893 -1.39 8.39 -29.12
CA LEU A 893 -0.73 9.32 -28.22
C LEU A 893 -0.45 8.62 -26.89
N SER A 894 0.75 8.82 -26.37
CA SER A 894 1.13 8.25 -25.07
C SER A 894 0.24 8.71 -23.91
N SER A 895 -0.44 9.86 -24.03
CA SER A 895 -1.42 10.34 -23.06
C SER A 895 -2.75 9.58 -23.08
N GLN A 896 -3.06 8.87 -24.16
CA GLN A 896 -4.33 8.13 -24.34
C GLN A 896 -4.22 6.66 -23.91
N VAL A 897 -3.02 6.17 -23.60
CA VAL A 897 -2.81 4.75 -23.29
C VAL A 897 -2.81 4.48 -21.78
N SER A 898 -3.40 3.35 -21.42
CA SER A 898 -3.20 2.69 -20.13
C SER A 898 -2.36 1.43 -20.30
N GLN A 899 -1.56 1.07 -19.30
CA GLN A 899 -0.76 -0.15 -19.35
C GLN A 899 -1.61 -1.38 -19.02
N VAL A 900 -1.38 -2.43 -19.81
CA VAL A 900 -1.89 -3.78 -19.54
C VAL A 900 -0.75 -4.78 -19.64
N TYR A 901 -0.94 -5.96 -19.06
CA TYR A 901 -0.06 -7.09 -19.27
C TYR A 901 -0.85 -8.32 -19.67
N TYR A 902 -0.21 -9.21 -20.43
CA TYR A 902 -0.86 -10.37 -21.02
C TYR A 902 -0.42 -11.66 -20.31
N VAL A 903 -1.38 -12.50 -19.93
CA VAL A 903 -1.12 -13.81 -19.33
C VAL A 903 -1.44 -14.91 -20.35
N ALA A 904 -0.42 -15.65 -20.76
CA ALA A 904 -0.59 -16.76 -21.68
C ALA A 904 -1.04 -18.03 -20.95
N ASP A 905 -1.89 -18.82 -21.62
CA ASP A 905 -2.37 -20.11 -21.15
C ASP A 905 -2.19 -21.15 -22.26
N GLU A 906 -1.36 -22.17 -22.02
CA GLU A 906 -1.07 -23.23 -22.99
C GLU A 906 -2.33 -24.03 -23.39
N ARG A 907 -3.37 -24.04 -22.54
CA ARG A 907 -4.65 -24.69 -22.84
C ARG A 907 -5.46 -23.94 -23.89
N CYS A 908 -5.18 -22.65 -24.09
CA CYS A 908 -5.82 -21.79 -25.08
C CYS A 908 -4.76 -21.14 -25.99
N PRO A 909 -4.12 -21.91 -26.90
CA PRO A 909 -3.06 -21.40 -27.75
C PRO A 909 -3.48 -20.13 -28.51
N ASN A 910 -2.53 -19.18 -28.64
CA ASN A 910 -2.70 -17.87 -29.28
C ASN A 910 -3.64 -16.88 -28.56
N TRP A 911 -4.39 -17.32 -27.56
CA TRP A 911 -5.23 -16.43 -26.74
C TRP A 911 -4.53 -16.10 -25.43
N VAL A 912 -4.39 -14.81 -25.14
CA VAL A 912 -3.81 -14.32 -23.88
C VAL A 912 -4.86 -13.53 -23.10
N VAL A 913 -4.90 -13.73 -21.79
CA VAL A 913 -5.78 -12.96 -20.90
C VAL A 913 -5.21 -11.57 -20.70
N VAL A 914 -6.04 -10.56 -20.81
CA VAL A 914 -5.66 -9.17 -20.54
C VAL A 914 -5.81 -8.87 -19.05
N VAL A 915 -4.78 -8.27 -18.47
CA VAL A 915 -4.83 -7.75 -17.11
C VAL A 915 -4.45 -6.27 -17.12
N LYS A 916 -5.38 -5.41 -16.73
CA LYS A 916 -5.14 -3.96 -16.63
C LYS A 916 -4.20 -3.64 -15.45
N THR A 917 -3.57 -2.47 -15.51
CA THR A 917 -2.74 -1.95 -14.41
C THR A 917 -2.98 -0.46 -14.23
N LYS A 918 -2.92 0.03 -12.99
CA LYS A 918 -2.91 1.46 -12.66
C LYS A 918 -1.54 1.87 -12.12
N PRO A 919 -1.08 3.10 -12.35
CA PRO A 919 0.18 3.61 -11.83
C PRO A 919 0.30 3.54 -10.29
N ARG A 920 1.53 3.58 -9.78
CA ARG A 920 1.88 3.48 -8.35
C ARG A 920 1.29 4.64 -7.53
N ASP A 921 1.36 5.85 -8.08
CA ASP A 921 1.20 7.11 -7.34
C ASP A 921 -0.11 7.85 -7.65
N VAL A 922 -1.04 7.23 -8.39
CA VAL A 922 -2.33 7.87 -8.72
C VAL A 922 -3.36 7.54 -7.64
N TYR A 923 -3.62 8.52 -6.77
CA TYR A 923 -4.73 8.51 -5.82
C TYR A 923 -5.87 9.37 -6.36
N ASP A 924 -7.09 8.83 -6.36
CA ASP A 924 -8.29 9.64 -6.61
C ASP A 924 -8.67 10.36 -5.31
N THR A 925 -7.98 11.47 -5.04
CA THR A 925 -8.18 12.30 -3.84
C THR A 925 -9.32 13.30 -3.96
N GLY A 926 -10.06 13.34 -5.08
CA GLY A 926 -11.18 14.27 -5.26
C GLY A 926 -10.78 15.75 -5.32
N GLU A 927 -9.68 16.06 -6.04
CA GLU A 927 -9.07 17.37 -6.36
C GLU A 927 -7.71 17.68 -5.68
N GLU A 928 -6.68 17.45 -6.49
CA GLU A 928 -5.27 17.86 -6.50
C GLU A 928 -4.26 17.28 -5.49
N GLU A 929 -3.14 16.92 -6.13
CA GLU A 929 -1.95 16.19 -5.74
C GLU A 929 -1.26 16.71 -4.46
N VAL A 930 -0.97 15.78 -3.55
CA VAL A 930 0.20 15.86 -2.68
C VAL A 930 0.92 14.51 -2.78
N THR A 931 2.20 14.59 -3.12
CA THR A 931 3.14 13.46 -3.12
C THR A 931 3.44 13.06 -1.68
N ASP A 932 2.93 11.92 -1.25
CA ASP A 932 3.42 11.24 -0.04
C ASP A 932 4.45 10.18 -0.44
N ASP A 933 5.67 10.36 0.08
CA ASP A 933 6.71 9.32 0.16
C ASP A 933 6.31 8.29 1.23
N ASP A 934 5.28 7.49 0.95
CA ASP A 934 5.17 6.15 1.48
C ASP A 934 5.66 5.19 0.39
N ASP A 935 6.96 4.95 0.44
CA ASP A 935 7.68 4.14 -0.50
C ASP A 935 7.30 2.68 -0.28
N ASP A 936 6.11 2.23 -0.73
CA ASP A 936 5.74 0.83 -1.05
C ASP A 936 4.24 0.61 -1.33
N GLU A 937 3.69 1.22 -2.39
CA GLU A 937 2.50 0.67 -3.05
C GLU A 937 2.83 0.21 -4.48
N TYR A 938 2.08 -0.75 -5.00
CA TYR A 938 2.29 -1.38 -6.32
C TYR A 938 1.18 -0.95 -7.27
N LEU A 939 1.39 -1.15 -8.58
CA LEU A 939 0.36 -0.90 -9.60
C LEU A 939 -0.94 -1.66 -9.22
N VAL A 940 -2.05 -0.96 -8.99
CA VAL A 940 -3.35 -1.57 -8.62
C VAL A 940 -4.20 -1.78 -9.86
N ASN A 941 -4.95 -2.88 -9.95
CA ASN A 941 -5.78 -3.16 -11.12
C ASN A 941 -7.16 -2.49 -11.02
N GLU A 942 -7.76 -2.18 -12.17
CA GLU A 942 -9.12 -1.64 -12.26
C GLU A 942 -10.18 -2.74 -12.09
N TYR A 943 -11.32 -2.35 -11.53
CA TYR A 943 -12.53 -3.15 -11.44
C TYR A 943 -13.01 -3.47 -12.86
N CYS A 944 -12.73 -4.67 -13.38
CA CYS A 944 -13.51 -5.18 -14.50
C CYS A 944 -14.85 -5.58 -13.92
N ASN A 945 -15.88 -4.75 -14.18
CA ASN A 945 -17.27 -5.07 -13.94
C ASN A 945 -17.52 -6.52 -14.37
N THR A 946 -17.73 -7.43 -13.43
CA THR A 946 -18.61 -8.56 -13.69
C THR A 946 -20.02 -7.99 -13.65
N SER A 947 -20.41 -7.34 -14.74
CA SER A 947 -21.79 -6.99 -15.09
C SER A 947 -22.55 -8.26 -15.45
N ASN A 948 -22.62 -9.20 -14.52
CA ASN A 948 -23.57 -10.31 -14.56
C ASN A 948 -24.34 -10.27 -13.24
N ASP A 949 -25.24 -9.29 -13.15
CA ASP A 949 -26.27 -9.12 -12.12
C ASP A 949 -27.45 -10.08 -12.29
N GLU A 950 -27.34 -11.09 -13.17
CA GLU A 950 -28.24 -12.23 -13.05
C GLU A 950 -27.68 -13.14 -11.97
N ALA A 951 -28.40 -13.20 -10.85
CA ALA A 951 -28.35 -14.32 -9.94
C ALA A 951 -28.62 -15.59 -10.73
N ILE A 952 -27.57 -16.17 -11.34
CA ILE A 952 -27.57 -17.57 -11.71
C ILE A 952 -27.62 -18.26 -10.36
N GLU A 953 -28.83 -18.53 -9.86
CA GLU A 953 -29.02 -19.66 -8.98
C GLU A 953 -28.58 -20.86 -9.83
N PRO A 954 -27.39 -21.46 -9.62
CA PRO A 954 -27.13 -22.72 -10.28
C PRO A 954 -28.29 -23.64 -9.89
N ALA A 955 -28.88 -24.32 -10.85
CA ALA A 955 -29.78 -25.43 -10.55
C ALA A 955 -28.98 -26.44 -9.71
N ILE A 956 -29.13 -26.38 -8.39
CA ILE A 956 -28.48 -27.31 -7.43
C ILE A 956 -29.35 -28.54 -7.26
N ASP A 957 -29.91 -29.02 -8.36
CA ASP A 957 -30.42 -30.39 -8.44
C ASP A 957 -29.22 -31.26 -8.83
N ASP A 958 -28.83 -32.12 -7.90
CA ASP A 958 -27.75 -33.13 -7.97
C ASP A 958 -26.31 -32.61 -8.11
N VAL A 959 -25.72 -32.17 -6.99
CA VAL A 959 -24.25 -32.06 -6.87
C VAL A 959 -23.65 -33.46 -6.79
N VAL A 960 -23.03 -33.90 -7.87
CA VAL A 960 -22.16 -35.09 -7.88
C VAL A 960 -20.85 -34.73 -7.18
N TRP A 961 -20.57 -35.37 -6.04
CA TRP A 961 -19.42 -35.04 -5.21
C TRP A 961 -18.12 -35.67 -5.69
N THR A 962 -18.23 -36.69 -6.55
CA THR A 962 -17.11 -37.48 -7.06
C THR A 962 -16.77 -37.15 -8.51
N ARG A 963 -15.50 -37.33 -8.86
CA ARG A 963 -15.06 -37.37 -10.26
C ARG A 963 -15.05 -38.81 -10.76
N ASN A 964 -15.50 -39.01 -12.00
CA ASN A 964 -15.49 -40.33 -12.64
C ASN A 964 -14.38 -40.45 -13.70
N ASP A 965 -13.70 -39.33 -14.00
CA ASP A 965 -12.68 -39.20 -15.05
C ASP A 965 -11.24 -39.31 -14.50
N ILE A 966 -11.07 -39.45 -13.19
CA ILE A 966 -9.78 -39.64 -12.53
C ILE A 966 -9.86 -40.77 -11.50
N ASP A 967 -8.74 -41.45 -11.26
CA ASP A 967 -8.65 -42.48 -10.21
C ASP A 967 -8.54 -41.85 -8.82
N GLY A 968 -9.16 -42.51 -7.83
CA GLY A 968 -9.03 -42.15 -6.42
C GLY A 968 -7.67 -42.54 -5.83
N LEU A 969 -7.44 -42.09 -4.60
CA LEU A 969 -6.19 -42.33 -3.89
C LEU A 969 -6.27 -43.61 -3.06
N THR A 970 -5.40 -44.59 -3.30
CA THR A 970 -5.26 -45.78 -2.44
C THR A 970 -4.13 -45.56 -1.44
N ILE A 971 -4.43 -45.72 -0.15
CA ILE A 971 -3.48 -45.62 0.96
C ILE A 971 -3.47 -46.91 1.79
N GLU A 972 -2.42 -47.11 2.58
CA GLU A 972 -2.44 -48.15 3.61
C GLU A 972 -3.55 -47.87 4.64
N THR A 973 -4.19 -48.93 5.11
CA THR A 973 -5.29 -48.79 6.08
C THR A 973 -4.74 -48.24 7.40
N PRO A 974 -5.35 -47.17 7.96
CA PRO A 974 -4.84 -46.49 9.15
C PRO A 974 -4.69 -47.34 10.41
#